data_AF-A0A356TIQ2-F1
#
_entry.id   AF-A0A356TIQ2-F1
#
_cell.length_a   1.000
_cell.length_b   1.000
_cell.length_c   1.000
_cell.angle_alpha   90.00
_cell.angle_beta   90.00
_cell.angle_gamma   90.00
#
_symmetry.space_group_name_H-M   'P 1'
#
loop_
_entity.id
_entity.type
_entity.pdbx_description
1 polymer ?
#
loop_
_entity_poly.entity_id
_entity_poly.type
_entity_poly.pdbx_seq_one_letter_code
_entity_poly.pdbx_strand_id
1 'polypeptide(L)'
;MRAVLGLAVVLGVALGVLGPRIADAQLPERFPRRPLTEVAWRQVGADVVAEVDGLSGAGVSVCLVDTGVDGAHPAIGSIALAYDALGEPSGHPLEEGLGGRVSDRSTDPHGHGTAMASIVSAMAPGASLLVARAYDATLEGFPDDAVVRAVRFCRRAAPGALVISLSLGGHDGPHDGTGRFEAALLDAAGGAPIVAAAGNDGASATRAAGRLVRGETARTEVRVPRPTVDDPEIGLTLSFRPASPDAAWRLDFGEVGALDWQPGVVSSRDSFGDVRYEIRPDPEDPRVARVRVLAEPTAFESFHLDVRGPASFDLFFARSRVGQTFLPAGLSGPWVRGDGTVHVPATAGEIIAVGATVSRSEVRTRARTLTQEGEAVAPYSSRGPTPSGRPKPDLVAPGGWILAALSADLDLDDPANLLRGRPDELVTPEGRVAVRGTSASAAVVAGALALMLERDPSRAADARALLIQSASDDTWTAARGWGELDVRALRDAWDGRLARPAALAFTRPWVPTDDALHLIGRASATTVSRDGRSWRLPARAGVVEGAFDPGPGFVGHPLRLAWRADGADGVLEVPVVFDRSARGPVAAGGGACAVSPRPRSPRAMLLAFVLLGGLIVRRLLSRERIRRAHRAGGLIRSVEMSPLRAARGLALLVLAFGGSPGCSVPGDLLLERACPCLEAQGYVCDRSTNTCVPSARLPDGATVGDAGPMDGGPIDAGPVDAGPVDAGPPAEPPSVPTDCWRPAGACDWSAPDAFTFEPDDGTTLGALSIVNNVGYSPDGCELFFDSSGGELHVARRAAHGAPFEDQGVVDGVEMPGTRETSASITPDGLQIFYATDRDGDFVTVESATRPDRDSPWTMPTRQPGLSFAGVNNWDGLLAPHGLRFYWSPERPGGQDLYVAARASLDEPFEVGLLVEELAGPGSQAEAGATADGRVLTFVSDAPELGGRQMVYATRASWLDAFGPIREIPGAFLAAGEEAETTVSADGCEILIGRSRAVHRLLYQPR
;
A
#
# COMPACT_ATOMS: atom_id res chain seq x y z
N MET A 1 74.35 22.52 -36.30
CA MET A 1 73.58 21.36 -36.81
C MET A 1 73.64 20.12 -35.90
N ARG A 2 74.76 19.80 -35.24
CA ARG A 2 74.81 18.68 -34.26
C ARG A 2 74.18 18.97 -32.88
N ALA A 3 74.02 20.24 -32.49
CA ALA A 3 73.33 20.62 -31.24
C ALA A 3 71.80 20.56 -31.33
N VAL A 4 71.22 20.68 -32.54
CA VAL A 4 69.76 20.62 -32.75
C VAL A 4 69.28 19.16 -32.81
N LEU A 5 70.11 18.24 -33.30
CA LEU A 5 69.81 16.81 -33.31
C LEU A 5 69.89 16.17 -31.92
N GLY A 6 70.81 16.64 -31.06
CA GLY A 6 70.95 16.14 -29.69
C GLY A 6 69.76 16.50 -28.79
N LEU A 7 69.18 17.69 -28.98
CA LEU A 7 68.00 18.12 -28.22
C LEU A 7 66.72 17.37 -28.65
N ALA A 8 66.61 17.01 -29.93
CA ALA A 8 65.47 16.24 -30.46
C ALA A 8 65.47 14.77 -29.99
N VAL A 9 66.64 14.15 -29.83
CA VAL A 9 66.76 12.77 -29.33
C VAL A 9 66.53 12.70 -27.80
N VAL A 10 66.97 13.70 -27.04
CA VAL A 10 66.71 13.76 -25.60
C VAL A 10 65.24 14.09 -25.30
N LEU A 11 64.58 14.94 -26.08
CA LEU A 11 63.12 15.15 -25.98
C LEU A 11 62.33 13.90 -26.42
N GLY A 12 62.78 13.19 -27.47
CA GLY A 12 62.12 11.99 -27.97
C GLY A 12 62.16 10.80 -27.00
N VAL A 13 63.25 10.65 -26.24
CA VAL A 13 63.36 9.60 -25.20
C VAL A 13 62.61 9.99 -23.92
N ALA A 14 62.56 11.28 -23.56
CA ALA A 14 61.73 11.75 -22.45
C ALA A 14 60.22 11.59 -22.72
N LEU A 15 59.78 11.75 -23.97
CA LEU A 15 58.39 11.52 -24.39
C LEU A 15 58.05 10.02 -24.58
N GLY A 16 59.03 9.17 -24.90
CA GLY A 16 58.84 7.72 -25.06
C GLY A 16 58.81 6.92 -23.75
N VAL A 17 59.48 7.39 -22.68
CA VAL A 17 59.55 6.68 -21.39
C VAL A 17 58.46 7.13 -20.40
N LEU A 18 57.79 8.25 -20.66
CA LEU A 18 56.55 8.67 -19.96
C LEU A 18 55.25 8.28 -20.70
N GLY A 19 55.38 7.56 -21.83
CA GLY A 19 54.32 7.28 -22.80
C GLY A 19 53.23 6.25 -22.46
N PRO A 20 53.23 5.53 -21.31
CA PRO A 20 52.03 4.83 -20.85
C PRO A 20 51.50 5.33 -19.49
N ARG A 21 51.87 6.53 -19.02
CA ARG A 21 51.32 7.08 -17.75
C ARG A 21 50.66 8.45 -17.85
N ILE A 22 50.46 8.99 -19.04
CA ILE A 22 49.63 10.18 -19.27
C ILE A 22 48.77 9.95 -20.52
N ALA A 23 47.75 9.11 -20.36
CA ALA A 23 46.56 9.09 -21.21
C ALA A 23 45.31 9.53 -20.43
N ASP A 24 45.51 10.24 -19.30
CA ASP A 24 44.52 11.14 -18.73
C ASP A 24 44.64 12.48 -19.47
N ALA A 25 44.10 12.54 -20.69
CA ALA A 25 43.95 13.79 -21.43
C ALA A 25 42.55 13.89 -22.03
N GLN A 26 41.71 14.58 -21.24
CA GLN A 26 40.62 15.44 -21.70
C GLN A 26 39.47 14.75 -22.46
N LEU A 27 38.71 13.96 -21.71
CA LEU A 27 37.26 13.91 -21.94
C LEU A 27 36.69 15.33 -21.69
N PRO A 28 35.74 15.82 -22.51
CA PRO A 28 35.05 17.07 -22.21
C PRO A 28 34.42 17.01 -20.82
N GLU A 29 34.42 18.13 -20.09
CA GLU A 29 33.81 18.32 -18.75
C GLU A 29 32.31 17.94 -18.64
N ARG A 30 31.70 17.38 -19.69
CA ARG A 30 30.28 17.02 -19.78
C ARG A 30 29.91 15.66 -19.17
N PHE A 31 30.87 14.82 -18.77
CA PHE A 31 30.56 13.60 -18.02
C PHE A 31 31.03 13.72 -16.58
N PRO A 32 30.17 14.14 -15.64
CA PRO A 32 30.56 14.15 -14.25
C PRO A 32 30.86 12.71 -13.80
N ARG A 33 32.07 12.50 -13.25
CA ARG A 33 32.52 11.29 -12.52
C ARG A 33 31.68 10.99 -11.25
N ARG A 34 30.51 11.63 -11.12
CA ARG A 34 29.57 11.42 -10.02
C ARG A 34 28.70 10.20 -10.36
N PRO A 35 28.35 9.36 -9.38
CA PRO A 35 27.52 8.18 -9.61
C PRO A 35 26.25 8.57 -10.34
N LEU A 36 25.88 7.80 -11.36
CA LEU A 36 24.64 7.98 -12.12
C LEU A 36 23.41 8.09 -11.19
N THR A 37 23.51 7.43 -10.04
CA THR A 37 22.50 7.22 -9.01
C THR A 37 22.70 8.05 -7.73
N GLU A 38 23.46 9.16 -7.75
CA GLU A 38 23.86 9.95 -6.56
C GLU A 38 22.72 10.18 -5.54
N VAL A 39 21.50 10.45 -6.02
CA VAL A 39 20.32 10.66 -5.15
C VAL A 39 19.90 9.36 -4.45
N ALA A 40 19.69 8.29 -5.21
CA ALA A 40 19.33 6.97 -4.68
C ALA A 40 20.42 6.44 -3.73
N TRP A 41 21.70 6.65 -4.06
CA TRP A 41 22.83 6.19 -3.26
C TRP A 41 22.89 6.85 -1.88
N ARG A 42 22.60 8.16 -1.84
CA ARG A 42 22.50 8.93 -0.58
C ARG A 42 21.26 8.60 0.22
N GLN A 43 20.11 8.43 -0.45
CA GLN A 43 18.83 8.13 0.19
C GLN A 43 18.93 6.85 1.04
N VAL A 44 19.54 5.80 0.50
CA VAL A 44 19.71 4.51 1.22
C VAL A 44 20.95 4.48 2.12
N GLY A 45 21.71 5.59 2.20
CA GLY A 45 22.90 5.73 3.05
C GLY A 45 24.11 4.90 2.65
N ALA A 46 24.15 4.42 1.40
CA ALA A 46 25.23 3.56 0.91
C ALA A 46 26.51 4.34 0.59
N ASP A 47 26.41 5.63 0.30
CA ASP A 47 27.55 6.56 0.19
C ASP A 47 28.40 6.56 1.48
N VAL A 48 27.73 6.65 2.63
CA VAL A 48 28.39 6.64 3.95
C VAL A 48 29.03 5.30 4.25
N VAL A 49 28.38 4.19 3.93
CA VAL A 49 28.94 2.86 4.20
C VAL A 49 30.15 2.59 3.31
N ALA A 50 30.07 2.91 2.02
CA ALA A 50 31.18 2.75 1.09
C ALA A 50 32.39 3.61 1.51
N GLU A 51 32.18 4.87 1.91
CA GLU A 51 33.27 5.76 2.31
C GLU A 51 33.87 5.41 3.68
N VAL A 52 33.05 5.11 4.68
CA VAL A 52 33.51 4.85 6.05
C VAL A 52 34.20 3.50 6.17
N ASP A 53 33.66 2.46 5.54
CA ASP A 53 34.18 1.10 5.65
C ASP A 53 35.15 0.75 4.50
N GLY A 54 35.29 1.63 3.50
CA GLY A 54 36.14 1.40 2.33
C GLY A 54 35.63 0.29 1.41
N LEU A 55 34.33 -0.01 1.46
CA LEU A 55 33.69 -1.06 0.67
C LEU A 55 33.36 -0.56 -0.73
N SER A 56 33.59 -1.41 -1.73
CA SER A 56 33.31 -1.14 -3.14
C SER A 56 32.59 -2.29 -3.85
N GLY A 57 32.42 -3.44 -3.19
CA GLY A 57 32.01 -4.72 -3.78
C GLY A 57 33.19 -5.57 -4.27
N ALA A 58 34.42 -5.24 -3.88
CA ALA A 58 35.61 -5.93 -4.38
C ALA A 58 35.59 -7.43 -4.05
N GLY A 59 35.92 -8.26 -5.04
CA GLY A 59 35.90 -9.72 -4.88
C GLY A 59 34.50 -10.36 -4.91
N VAL A 60 33.45 -9.57 -5.14
CA VAL A 60 32.07 -10.06 -5.31
C VAL A 60 31.67 -9.98 -6.79
N SER A 61 30.98 -11.00 -7.27
CA SER A 61 30.36 -10.98 -8.59
C SER A 61 28.89 -10.59 -8.49
N VAL A 62 28.44 -9.68 -9.35
CA VAL A 62 27.01 -9.45 -9.59
C VAL A 62 26.69 -9.95 -10.99
N CYS A 63 25.78 -10.92 -11.09
CA CYS A 63 25.31 -11.41 -12.38
C CYS A 63 23.97 -10.77 -12.72
N LEU A 64 23.92 -9.96 -13.79
CA LEU A 64 22.68 -9.44 -14.34
C LEU A 64 22.13 -10.41 -15.38
N VAL A 65 20.94 -10.93 -15.11
CA VAL A 65 20.16 -11.67 -16.10
C VAL A 65 19.14 -10.71 -16.72
N ASP A 66 19.42 -10.25 -17.93
CA ASP A 66 18.71 -9.11 -18.54
C ASP A 66 18.78 -9.14 -20.09
N THR A 67 18.63 -7.99 -20.76
CA THR A 67 18.64 -7.82 -22.22
C THR A 67 20.03 -7.88 -22.85
N GLY A 68 21.07 -7.91 -22.03
CA GLY A 68 22.46 -7.70 -22.41
C GLY A 68 23.00 -6.44 -21.74
N VAL A 69 24.28 -6.15 -21.96
CA VAL A 69 24.92 -4.91 -21.50
C VAL A 69 25.89 -4.40 -22.57
N ASP A 70 25.87 -3.10 -22.86
CA ASP A 70 26.94 -2.44 -23.59
C ASP A 70 28.22 -2.43 -22.73
N GLY A 71 29.09 -3.40 -22.97
CA GLY A 71 30.34 -3.56 -22.23
C GLY A 71 31.41 -2.52 -22.53
N ALA A 72 31.23 -1.70 -23.58
CA ALA A 72 32.14 -0.61 -23.89
C ALA A 72 31.72 0.70 -23.19
N HIS A 73 30.54 0.74 -22.57
CA HIS A 73 30.03 1.95 -21.94
C HIS A 73 30.87 2.34 -20.69
N PRO A 74 31.38 3.58 -20.60
CA PRO A 74 32.31 3.99 -19.53
C PRO A 74 31.78 3.85 -18.09
N ALA A 75 30.46 3.83 -17.93
CA ALA A 75 29.81 3.70 -16.61
C ALA A 75 29.63 2.25 -16.12
N ILE A 76 29.89 1.24 -16.96
CA ILE A 76 29.72 -0.19 -16.61
C ILE A 76 31.02 -0.79 -16.03
N GLY A 77 32.17 -0.19 -16.35
CA GLY A 77 33.46 -0.78 -16.00
C GLY A 77 33.76 -2.03 -16.82
N SER A 78 34.52 -2.97 -16.27
CA SER A 78 34.88 -4.21 -16.98
C SER A 78 33.85 -5.32 -16.73
N ILE A 79 33.32 -5.90 -17.80
CA ILE A 79 32.58 -7.16 -17.75
C ILE A 79 33.57 -8.32 -17.62
N ALA A 80 33.38 -9.18 -16.63
CA ALA A 80 34.22 -10.35 -16.43
C ALA A 80 33.91 -11.45 -17.45
N LEU A 81 32.62 -11.69 -17.72
CA LEU A 81 32.15 -12.63 -18.72
C LEU A 81 30.71 -12.32 -19.15
N ALA A 82 30.41 -12.55 -20.42
CA ALA A 82 29.08 -12.46 -20.99
C ALA A 82 28.58 -13.83 -21.45
N TYR A 83 27.29 -14.08 -21.28
CA TYR A 83 26.58 -15.26 -21.75
C TYR A 83 25.32 -14.84 -22.49
N ASP A 84 25.10 -15.36 -23.69
CA ASP A 84 23.87 -15.23 -24.45
C ASP A 84 23.13 -16.57 -24.42
N ALA A 85 22.04 -16.64 -23.65
CA ALA A 85 21.25 -17.86 -23.48
C ALA A 85 20.51 -18.30 -24.76
N LEU A 86 20.45 -17.43 -25.77
CA LEU A 86 19.82 -17.65 -27.08
C LEU A 86 20.87 -17.84 -28.19
N GLY A 87 22.16 -17.62 -27.87
CA GLY A 87 23.24 -17.70 -28.84
C GLY A 87 23.69 -19.14 -29.14
N GLU A 88 24.27 -19.33 -30.32
CA GLU A 88 24.88 -20.61 -30.68
C GLU A 88 26.18 -20.86 -29.87
N PRO A 89 26.40 -22.08 -29.34
CA PRO A 89 27.56 -22.40 -28.53
C PRO A 89 28.89 -22.07 -29.22
N SER A 90 29.81 -21.45 -28.46
CA SER A 90 31.17 -21.16 -28.91
C SER A 90 32.15 -22.32 -28.68
N GLY A 91 31.75 -23.32 -27.90
CA GLY A 91 32.59 -24.41 -27.42
C GLY A 91 33.28 -24.10 -26.08
N HIS A 92 32.83 -23.05 -25.37
CA HIS A 92 33.39 -22.67 -24.07
C HIS A 92 32.97 -23.69 -22.98
N PRO A 93 33.85 -24.10 -22.05
CA PRO A 93 33.52 -25.12 -21.04
C PRO A 93 32.30 -24.80 -20.17
N LEU A 94 32.03 -23.51 -19.92
CA LEU A 94 30.86 -23.09 -19.14
C LEU A 94 29.52 -23.36 -19.86
N GLU A 95 29.53 -23.54 -21.18
CA GLU A 95 28.33 -23.83 -22.01
C GLU A 95 27.89 -25.30 -21.91
N GLU A 96 28.74 -26.20 -21.39
CA GLU A 96 28.48 -27.64 -21.41
C GLU A 96 27.17 -28.01 -20.70
N GLY A 97 26.24 -28.60 -21.45
CA GLY A 97 24.91 -28.96 -20.94
C GLY A 97 23.98 -27.77 -20.65
N LEU A 98 24.41 -26.54 -20.92
CA LEU A 98 23.54 -25.35 -20.94
C LEU A 98 23.16 -24.99 -22.38
N GLY A 99 24.08 -25.11 -23.34
CA GLY A 99 23.93 -24.40 -24.62
C GLY A 99 24.17 -22.90 -24.42
N GLY A 100 23.69 -22.06 -25.33
CA GLY A 100 24.00 -20.63 -25.31
C GLY A 100 25.47 -20.34 -25.66
N ARG A 101 25.82 -19.05 -25.75
CA ARG A 101 27.16 -18.58 -26.15
C ARG A 101 27.84 -17.77 -25.05
N VAL A 102 29.03 -18.17 -24.66
CA VAL A 102 29.92 -17.38 -23.79
C VAL A 102 30.82 -16.48 -24.64
N SER A 103 31.05 -15.26 -24.16
CA SER A 103 31.84 -14.23 -24.83
C SER A 103 32.51 -13.31 -23.82
N ASP A 104 33.63 -12.68 -24.21
CA ASP A 104 34.26 -11.57 -23.47
C ASP A 104 33.59 -10.22 -23.78
N ARG A 105 32.69 -10.20 -24.76
CA ARG A 105 31.92 -9.03 -25.19
C ARG A 105 30.42 -9.27 -25.03
N SER A 106 29.73 -8.19 -24.69
CA SER A 106 28.27 -8.12 -24.64
C SER A 106 27.81 -6.88 -25.40
N THR A 107 26.61 -6.95 -25.97
CA THR A 107 25.88 -5.82 -26.59
C THR A 107 24.49 -5.75 -25.99
N ASP A 108 23.84 -4.60 -26.09
CA ASP A 108 22.49 -4.38 -25.58
C ASP A 108 21.64 -3.48 -26.48
N PRO A 109 21.06 -4.03 -27.56
CA PRO A 109 20.21 -3.28 -28.48
C PRO A 109 18.88 -2.82 -27.85
N HIS A 110 18.46 -3.40 -26.73
CA HIS A 110 17.27 -2.96 -26.00
C HIS A 110 17.59 -1.86 -24.99
N GLY A 111 18.78 -1.88 -24.38
CA GLY A 111 19.29 -0.84 -23.47
C GLY A 111 18.88 -0.98 -22.00
N HIS A 112 18.01 -1.94 -21.65
CA HIS A 112 17.50 -2.08 -20.27
C HIS A 112 18.59 -2.64 -19.35
N GLY A 113 19.26 -3.71 -19.76
CA GLY A 113 20.32 -4.31 -18.96
C GLY A 113 21.52 -3.39 -18.78
N THR A 114 21.86 -2.56 -19.76
CA THR A 114 22.90 -1.51 -19.63
C THR A 114 22.51 -0.48 -18.56
N ALA A 115 21.25 -0.04 -18.55
CA ALA A 115 20.78 0.86 -17.52
C ALA A 115 20.89 0.21 -16.12
N MET A 116 20.45 -1.04 -15.96
CA MET A 116 20.51 -1.76 -14.69
C MET A 116 21.96 -2.01 -14.23
N ALA A 117 22.83 -2.43 -15.14
CA ALA A 117 24.25 -2.66 -14.88
C ALA A 117 24.94 -1.38 -14.40
N SER A 118 24.55 -0.21 -14.93
CA SER A 118 25.10 1.07 -14.51
C SER A 118 24.67 1.49 -13.10
N ILE A 119 23.49 1.07 -12.66
CA ILE A 119 22.99 1.28 -11.29
C ILE A 119 23.79 0.40 -10.33
N VAL A 120 23.96 -0.89 -10.65
CA VAL A 120 24.80 -1.82 -9.87
C VAL A 120 26.23 -1.30 -9.76
N SER A 121 26.83 -0.90 -10.88
CA SER A 121 28.21 -0.40 -10.94
C SER A 121 28.39 0.92 -10.19
N ALA A 122 27.36 1.75 -10.12
CA ALA A 122 27.38 2.97 -9.30
C ALA A 122 27.29 2.66 -7.79
N MET A 123 26.51 1.65 -7.40
CA MET A 123 26.37 1.22 -6.00
C MET A 123 27.60 0.46 -5.49
N ALA A 124 28.17 -0.42 -6.32
CA ALA A 124 29.29 -1.30 -6.00
C ALA A 124 30.35 -1.28 -7.13
N PRO A 125 31.16 -0.21 -7.23
CA PRO A 125 32.09 0.00 -8.35
C PRO A 125 33.26 -0.99 -8.40
N GLY A 126 33.54 -1.72 -7.32
CA GLY A 126 34.55 -2.77 -7.25
C GLY A 126 34.01 -4.17 -7.55
N ALA A 127 32.69 -4.34 -7.68
CA ALA A 127 32.10 -5.63 -8.03
C ALA A 127 32.42 -6.03 -9.47
N SER A 128 32.67 -7.31 -9.68
CA SER A 128 32.85 -7.87 -11.03
C SER A 128 31.50 -8.16 -11.66
N LEU A 129 31.25 -7.60 -12.85
CA LEU A 129 30.00 -7.82 -13.55
C LEU A 129 30.03 -9.10 -14.39
N LEU A 130 29.06 -9.98 -14.17
CA LEU A 130 28.70 -11.04 -15.10
C LEU A 130 27.42 -10.63 -15.82
N VAL A 131 27.38 -10.84 -17.12
CA VAL A 131 26.21 -10.48 -17.94
C VAL A 131 25.63 -11.73 -18.55
N ALA A 132 24.36 -11.99 -18.31
CA ALA A 132 23.64 -13.11 -18.90
C ALA A 132 22.41 -12.56 -19.65
N ARG A 133 22.54 -12.46 -20.98
CA ARG A 133 21.43 -12.10 -21.84
C ARG A 133 20.44 -13.26 -21.91
N ALA A 134 19.20 -13.00 -21.50
CA ALA A 134 18.08 -13.94 -21.56
C ALA A 134 16.85 -13.38 -22.29
N TYR A 135 16.92 -12.12 -22.76
CA TYR A 135 15.86 -11.48 -23.52
C TYR A 135 15.85 -11.92 -24.98
N ASP A 136 14.68 -12.37 -25.44
CA ASP A 136 14.40 -12.66 -26.83
C ASP A 136 13.60 -11.50 -27.44
N ALA A 137 14.22 -10.79 -28.37
CA ALA A 137 13.62 -9.65 -29.05
C ALA A 137 12.48 -10.04 -29.99
N THR A 138 12.51 -11.25 -30.56
CA THR A 138 11.41 -11.74 -31.42
C THR A 138 10.14 -12.03 -30.61
N LEU A 139 10.35 -12.31 -29.32
CA LEU A 139 9.33 -12.67 -28.38
C LEU A 139 8.98 -11.53 -27.45
N GLU A 140 9.65 -10.38 -27.56
CA GLU A 140 9.60 -9.24 -26.65
C GLU A 140 9.54 -9.64 -25.16
N GLY A 141 10.39 -10.57 -24.72
CA GLY A 141 10.30 -11.10 -23.36
C GLY A 141 11.42 -12.05 -22.96
N PHE A 142 11.28 -12.65 -21.78
CA PHE A 142 12.26 -13.54 -21.17
C PHE A 142 11.71 -14.97 -21.09
N PRO A 143 12.14 -15.88 -21.98
CA PRO A 143 11.77 -17.29 -21.86
C PRO A 143 12.30 -17.92 -20.56
N ASP A 144 11.44 -18.62 -19.83
CA ASP A 144 11.77 -19.25 -18.53
C ASP A 144 13.03 -20.12 -18.59
N ASP A 145 13.16 -20.93 -19.65
CA ASP A 145 14.30 -21.82 -19.87
C ASP A 145 15.61 -21.03 -20.09
N ALA A 146 15.55 -19.91 -20.82
CA ALA A 146 16.68 -19.02 -21.03
C ALA A 146 17.11 -18.36 -19.72
N VAL A 147 16.18 -17.90 -18.89
CA VAL A 147 16.48 -17.31 -17.57
C VAL A 147 17.09 -18.36 -16.64
N VAL A 148 16.55 -19.58 -16.58
CA VAL A 148 17.13 -20.68 -15.77
C VAL A 148 18.54 -21.04 -16.24
N ARG A 149 18.77 -21.12 -17.56
CA ARG A 149 20.13 -21.33 -18.10
C ARG A 149 21.08 -20.21 -17.73
N ALA A 150 20.64 -18.96 -17.85
CA ALA A 150 21.41 -17.79 -17.47
C ALA A 150 21.81 -17.82 -15.98
N VAL A 151 20.88 -18.17 -15.08
CA VAL A 151 21.17 -18.32 -13.64
C VAL A 151 22.17 -19.47 -13.39
N ARG A 152 22.05 -20.61 -14.08
CA ARG A 152 23.04 -21.70 -14.00
C ARG A 152 24.42 -21.25 -14.48
N PHE A 153 24.47 -20.47 -15.56
CA PHE A 153 25.72 -19.87 -16.03
C PHE A 153 26.32 -18.95 -14.96
N CYS A 154 25.53 -18.03 -14.38
CA CYS A 154 25.99 -17.15 -13.31
C CYS A 154 26.64 -17.93 -12.17
N ARG A 155 25.98 -19.01 -11.71
CA ARG A 155 26.49 -19.84 -10.60
C ARG A 155 27.78 -20.58 -10.96
N ARG A 156 27.93 -21.04 -12.20
CA ARG A 156 29.16 -21.71 -12.67
C ARG A 156 30.32 -20.74 -12.87
N ALA A 157 30.03 -19.54 -13.40
CA ALA A 157 31.02 -18.51 -13.67
C ALA A 157 31.55 -17.86 -12.37
N ALA A 158 30.72 -17.76 -11.34
CA ALA A 158 31.07 -17.23 -10.02
C ALA A 158 30.73 -18.22 -8.89
N PRO A 159 31.60 -19.20 -8.61
CA PRO A 159 31.41 -20.13 -7.49
C PRO A 159 31.58 -19.46 -6.11
N GLY A 160 32.22 -18.28 -6.05
CA GLY A 160 32.44 -17.48 -4.85
C GLY A 160 31.23 -16.63 -4.43
N ALA A 161 31.50 -15.43 -3.92
CA ALA A 161 30.47 -14.47 -3.55
C ALA A 161 29.73 -13.96 -4.79
N LEU A 162 28.43 -14.25 -4.87
CA LEU A 162 27.60 -13.97 -6.04
C LEU A 162 26.26 -13.37 -5.60
N VAL A 163 25.83 -12.31 -6.26
CA VAL A 163 24.44 -11.81 -6.26
C VAL A 163 23.87 -11.97 -7.67
N ILE A 164 22.68 -12.54 -7.80
CA ILE A 164 21.96 -12.65 -9.07
C ILE A 164 20.87 -11.57 -9.08
N SER A 165 20.89 -10.68 -10.07
CA SER A 165 19.87 -9.64 -10.26
C SER A 165 18.96 -10.02 -11.42
N LEU A 166 17.67 -10.13 -11.13
CA LEU A 166 16.59 -10.41 -12.08
C LEU A 166 15.69 -9.16 -12.17
N SER A 167 16.03 -8.25 -13.09
CA SER A 167 15.23 -7.06 -13.35
C SER A 167 14.11 -7.37 -14.36
N LEU A 168 13.38 -8.45 -14.09
CA LEU A 168 12.36 -9.06 -14.94
C LEU A 168 11.26 -9.67 -14.06
N GLY A 169 10.10 -9.90 -14.65
CA GLY A 169 8.97 -10.51 -13.98
C GLY A 169 7.74 -10.50 -14.88
N GLY A 170 6.76 -11.34 -14.57
CA GLY A 170 5.49 -11.32 -15.27
C GLY A 170 4.40 -12.05 -14.51
N HIS A 171 3.27 -12.19 -15.18
CA HIS A 171 2.07 -12.80 -14.60
C HIS A 171 1.83 -14.25 -15.04
N ASP A 172 2.73 -14.85 -15.82
CA ASP A 172 2.65 -16.26 -16.18
C ASP A 172 3.11 -17.14 -15.01
N GLY A 173 2.19 -17.98 -14.49
CA GLY A 173 2.44 -18.89 -13.37
C GLY A 173 1.48 -18.72 -12.19
N PRO A 174 1.58 -19.55 -11.15
CA PRO A 174 0.57 -19.63 -10.09
C PRO A 174 0.62 -18.49 -9.07
N HIS A 175 1.69 -17.68 -9.03
CA HIS A 175 1.90 -16.58 -8.08
C HIS A 175 1.92 -16.94 -6.58
N ASP A 176 1.90 -18.21 -6.19
CA ASP A 176 1.99 -18.62 -4.77
C ASP A 176 3.44 -18.89 -4.29
N GLY A 177 4.43 -18.70 -5.16
CA GLY A 177 5.83 -19.02 -4.89
C GLY A 177 6.15 -20.52 -5.00
N THR A 178 5.27 -21.32 -5.60
CA THR A 178 5.45 -22.78 -5.79
C THR A 178 5.59 -23.19 -7.26
N GLY A 179 5.68 -22.21 -8.18
CA GLY A 179 5.82 -22.48 -9.60
C GLY A 179 7.11 -23.23 -9.93
N ARG A 180 7.08 -24.06 -10.98
CA ARG A 180 8.27 -24.83 -11.39
C ARG A 180 9.41 -23.95 -11.86
N PHE A 181 9.10 -22.84 -12.54
CA PHE A 181 10.08 -21.85 -12.94
C PHE A 181 10.84 -21.30 -11.73
N GLU A 182 10.12 -20.91 -10.69
CA GLU A 182 10.69 -20.40 -9.44
C GLU A 182 11.55 -21.46 -8.74
N ALA A 183 11.06 -22.71 -8.67
CA ALA A 183 11.82 -23.83 -8.12
C ALA A 183 13.11 -24.10 -8.93
N ALA A 184 13.04 -24.04 -10.26
CA ALA A 184 14.19 -24.22 -11.13
C ALA A 184 15.22 -23.08 -11.01
N LEU A 185 14.77 -21.84 -10.79
CA LEU A 185 15.66 -20.70 -10.51
C LEU A 185 16.39 -20.88 -9.18
N LEU A 186 15.69 -21.28 -8.13
CA LEU A 186 16.28 -21.50 -6.80
C LEU A 186 17.31 -22.65 -6.83
N ASP A 187 17.01 -23.74 -7.53
CA ASP A 187 17.97 -24.83 -7.78
C ASP A 187 19.19 -24.33 -8.56
N ALA A 188 18.96 -23.59 -9.65
CA ALA A 188 20.02 -23.05 -10.50
C ALA A 188 20.95 -22.08 -9.76
N ALA A 189 20.43 -21.26 -8.86
CA ALA A 189 21.20 -20.30 -8.08
C ALA A 189 22.09 -20.97 -7.03
N GLY A 190 21.76 -22.20 -6.60
CA GLY A 190 22.60 -22.98 -5.69
C GLY A 190 22.91 -22.27 -4.37
N GLY A 191 21.93 -21.53 -3.83
CA GLY A 191 22.04 -20.77 -2.57
C GLY A 191 22.62 -19.36 -2.70
N ALA A 192 22.98 -18.89 -3.90
CA ALA A 192 23.30 -17.49 -4.12
C ALA A 192 22.03 -16.62 -4.01
N PRO A 193 22.08 -15.45 -3.36
CA PRO A 193 20.93 -14.56 -3.25
C PRO A 193 20.46 -14.09 -4.64
N ILE A 194 19.16 -14.25 -4.89
CA ILE A 194 18.46 -13.72 -6.05
C ILE A 194 17.69 -12.48 -5.63
N VAL A 195 17.92 -11.36 -6.30
CA VAL A 195 17.17 -10.11 -6.15
C VAL A 195 16.29 -9.94 -7.37
N ALA A 196 14.97 -9.92 -7.19
CA ALA A 196 14.01 -9.76 -8.27
C ALA A 196 13.16 -8.50 -8.10
N ALA A 197 12.86 -7.86 -9.23
CA ALA A 197 11.91 -6.76 -9.29
C ALA A 197 10.50 -7.26 -8.89
N ALA A 198 9.79 -6.53 -8.03
CA ALA A 198 8.45 -6.92 -7.61
C ALA A 198 7.41 -6.85 -8.74
N GLY A 199 7.68 -6.06 -9.79
CA GLY A 199 6.75 -5.80 -10.89
C GLY A 199 6.26 -4.34 -10.94
N ASN A 200 5.65 -3.95 -12.06
CA ASN A 200 5.24 -2.57 -12.33
C ASN A 200 3.71 -2.42 -12.51
N ASP A 201 2.93 -3.31 -11.89
CA ASP A 201 1.46 -3.38 -12.04
C ASP A 201 0.67 -2.98 -10.80
N GLY A 202 1.29 -2.29 -9.83
CA GLY A 202 0.63 -1.88 -8.60
C GLY A 202 -0.57 -0.94 -8.78
N ALA A 203 -0.60 -0.18 -9.88
CA ALA A 203 -1.72 0.68 -10.27
C ALA A 203 -2.47 0.14 -11.50
N SER A 204 -2.06 -1.02 -12.03
CA SER A 204 -2.67 -1.62 -13.21
C SER A 204 -3.78 -2.57 -12.77
N ALA A 205 -4.95 -2.48 -13.40
CA ALA A 205 -6.04 -3.42 -13.19
C ALA A 205 -5.77 -4.77 -13.88
N THR A 206 -4.73 -5.47 -13.44
CA THR A 206 -4.22 -6.69 -14.09
C THR A 206 -4.65 -7.97 -13.39
N ARG A 207 -5.34 -7.88 -12.25
CA ARG A 207 -5.80 -9.04 -11.49
C ARG A 207 -7.29 -8.96 -11.16
N ALA A 208 -7.99 -10.10 -11.22
CA ALA A 208 -9.32 -10.25 -10.63
C ALA A 208 -9.38 -11.56 -9.83
N ALA A 209 -9.99 -11.53 -8.65
CA ALA A 209 -10.04 -12.72 -7.80
C ALA A 209 -11.31 -12.78 -6.97
N GLY A 210 -11.80 -14.00 -6.74
CA GLY A 210 -13.02 -14.22 -5.98
C GLY A 210 -13.24 -15.67 -5.61
N ARG A 211 -14.07 -15.88 -4.59
CA ARG A 211 -14.72 -17.15 -4.32
C ARG A 211 -16.16 -17.01 -4.81
N LEU A 212 -16.76 -18.09 -5.24
CA LEU A 212 -18.13 -18.12 -5.73
C LEU A 212 -18.88 -19.27 -5.07
N VAL A 213 -20.08 -18.99 -4.57
CA VAL A 213 -21.02 -20.01 -4.11
C VAL A 213 -21.88 -20.52 -5.27
N ARG A 214 -22.64 -21.60 -5.03
CA ARG A 214 -23.49 -22.19 -6.07
C ARG A 214 -24.52 -21.16 -6.55
N GLY A 215 -24.59 -20.92 -7.86
CA GLY A 215 -25.51 -19.96 -8.48
C GLY A 215 -24.95 -18.54 -8.62
N GLU A 216 -23.81 -18.23 -7.99
CA GLU A 216 -23.13 -16.94 -8.13
C GLU A 216 -22.34 -16.90 -9.45
N THR A 217 -22.31 -15.73 -10.10
CA THR A 217 -21.50 -15.49 -11.31
C THR A 217 -20.61 -14.28 -11.11
N ALA A 218 -19.30 -14.44 -11.24
CA ALA A 218 -18.36 -13.32 -11.32
C ALA A 218 -18.20 -12.89 -12.76
N ARG A 219 -18.66 -11.69 -13.09
CA ARG A 219 -18.44 -11.06 -14.39
C ARG A 219 -17.28 -10.07 -14.31
N THR A 220 -16.24 -10.30 -15.11
CA THR A 220 -15.08 -9.39 -15.25
C THR A 220 -14.98 -8.92 -16.69
N GLU A 221 -14.96 -7.62 -16.92
CA GLU A 221 -14.69 -7.06 -18.25
C GLU A 221 -13.19 -7.08 -18.52
N VAL A 222 -12.80 -7.53 -19.70
CA VAL A 222 -11.43 -7.52 -20.23
C VAL A 222 -11.37 -6.51 -21.35
N ARG A 223 -10.76 -5.35 -21.09
CA ARG A 223 -10.49 -4.35 -22.12
C ARG A 223 -9.21 -4.69 -22.84
N VAL A 224 -9.28 -4.79 -24.17
CA VAL A 224 -8.15 -5.13 -25.03
C VAL A 224 -7.77 -3.92 -25.89
N PRO A 225 -6.48 -3.56 -25.97
CA PRO A 225 -6.03 -2.60 -26.97
C PRO A 225 -6.42 -3.12 -28.36
N ARG A 226 -6.86 -2.24 -29.27
CA ARG A 226 -7.19 -2.63 -30.64
C ARG A 226 -6.00 -3.39 -31.24
N PRO A 227 -6.17 -4.67 -31.67
CA PRO A 227 -5.07 -5.44 -32.25
C PRO A 227 -4.52 -4.70 -33.47
N THR A 228 -3.20 -4.63 -33.60
CA THR A 228 -2.57 -4.11 -34.83
C THR A 228 -2.37 -5.26 -35.82
N VAL A 229 -2.09 -4.94 -37.09
CA VAL A 229 -1.74 -5.95 -38.10
C VAL A 229 -0.49 -6.76 -37.67
N ASP A 230 0.36 -6.16 -36.85
CA ASP A 230 1.64 -6.72 -36.39
C ASP A 230 1.53 -7.50 -35.06
N ASP A 231 0.47 -7.29 -34.27
CA ASP A 231 0.17 -8.02 -33.01
C ASP A 231 -1.32 -8.44 -32.97
N PRO A 232 -1.72 -9.46 -33.76
CA PRO A 232 -3.11 -9.94 -33.82
C PRO A 232 -3.49 -10.82 -32.61
N GLU A 233 -2.61 -10.97 -31.62
CA GLU A 233 -2.76 -11.91 -30.51
C GLU A 233 -2.99 -11.18 -29.19
N ILE A 234 -4.14 -11.46 -28.57
CA ILE A 234 -4.40 -11.14 -27.17
C ILE A 234 -4.02 -12.37 -26.35
N GLY A 235 -2.87 -12.36 -25.70
CA GLY A 235 -2.52 -13.35 -24.68
C GLY A 235 -3.12 -12.99 -23.32
N LEU A 236 -3.87 -13.91 -22.72
CA LEU A 236 -4.25 -13.90 -21.31
C LEU A 236 -3.65 -15.14 -20.62
N THR A 237 -2.99 -14.99 -19.47
CA THR A 237 -2.71 -16.15 -18.61
C THR A 237 -3.72 -16.16 -17.48
N LEU A 238 -4.67 -17.08 -17.55
CA LEU A 238 -5.57 -17.31 -16.44
C LEU A 238 -4.87 -18.27 -15.45
N SER A 239 -4.33 -17.75 -14.36
CA SER A 239 -3.85 -18.62 -13.28
C SER A 239 -5.01 -19.14 -12.45
N PHE A 240 -5.80 -19.99 -13.09
CA PHE A 240 -6.99 -20.60 -12.53
C PHE A 240 -6.64 -21.72 -11.54
N ARG A 241 -6.87 -21.47 -10.25
CA ARG A 241 -7.02 -22.56 -9.28
C ARG A 241 -8.49 -22.93 -9.12
N PRO A 242 -9.02 -23.97 -9.81
CA PRO A 242 -10.33 -24.47 -9.47
C PRO A 242 -10.36 -24.84 -8.00
N ALA A 243 -11.16 -24.14 -7.19
CA ALA A 243 -11.54 -24.66 -5.88
C ALA A 243 -12.38 -25.95 -6.01
N SER A 244 -12.96 -26.22 -7.18
CA SER A 244 -13.76 -27.40 -7.47
C SER A 244 -13.64 -27.80 -8.95
N PRO A 245 -13.57 -29.11 -9.26
CA PRO A 245 -13.70 -29.63 -10.63
C PRO A 245 -15.06 -29.32 -11.30
N ASP A 246 -16.05 -28.81 -10.56
CA ASP A 246 -17.38 -28.45 -11.06
C ASP A 246 -17.51 -26.97 -11.50
N ALA A 247 -16.43 -26.17 -11.42
CA ALA A 247 -16.47 -24.75 -11.80
C ALA A 247 -16.72 -24.60 -13.32
N ALA A 248 -17.77 -23.87 -13.70
CA ALA A 248 -18.10 -23.59 -15.09
C ALA A 248 -17.69 -22.17 -15.46
N TRP A 249 -16.98 -22.01 -16.57
CA TRP A 249 -16.54 -20.72 -17.08
C TRP A 249 -17.27 -20.41 -18.39
N ARG A 250 -17.52 -19.13 -18.65
CA ARG A 250 -18.12 -18.66 -19.90
C ARG A 250 -17.38 -17.40 -20.35
N LEU A 251 -16.91 -17.41 -21.60
CA LEU A 251 -16.39 -16.24 -22.29
C LEU A 251 -17.54 -15.60 -23.04
N ASP A 252 -17.84 -14.33 -22.77
CA ASP A 252 -18.97 -13.59 -23.35
C ASP A 252 -18.44 -12.36 -24.10
N PHE A 253 -18.47 -12.41 -25.44
CA PHE A 253 -18.01 -11.35 -26.34
C PHE A 253 -19.14 -10.36 -26.68
N GLY A 254 -20.21 -10.29 -25.88
CA GLY A 254 -21.33 -9.37 -26.10
C GLY A 254 -22.16 -9.77 -27.32
N GLU A 255 -22.41 -8.82 -28.22
CA GLU A 255 -23.20 -9.04 -29.44
C GLU A 255 -22.59 -10.09 -30.39
N VAL A 256 -21.30 -10.38 -30.25
CA VAL A 256 -20.55 -11.36 -31.03
C VAL A 256 -20.90 -12.80 -30.59
N GLY A 257 -21.38 -12.99 -29.35
CA GLY A 257 -21.81 -14.28 -28.80
C GLY A 257 -21.00 -14.73 -27.58
N ALA A 258 -21.37 -15.89 -27.03
CA ALA A 258 -20.71 -16.42 -25.84
C ALA A 258 -20.41 -17.92 -25.96
N LEU A 259 -19.38 -18.36 -25.25
CA LEU A 259 -18.79 -19.68 -25.34
C LEU A 259 -18.57 -20.25 -23.94
N ASP A 260 -19.16 -21.41 -23.68
CA ASP A 260 -18.89 -22.15 -22.44
C ASP A 260 -17.50 -22.80 -22.54
N TRP A 261 -16.80 -22.82 -21.42
CA TRP A 261 -15.47 -23.39 -21.30
C TRP A 261 -15.45 -24.90 -21.52
N GLN A 262 -14.48 -25.35 -22.32
CA GLN A 262 -14.11 -26.76 -22.47
C GLN A 262 -12.58 -26.87 -22.52
N PRO A 263 -11.94 -27.82 -21.82
CA PRO A 263 -10.50 -28.06 -21.95
C PRO A 263 -10.12 -28.40 -23.39
N GLY A 264 -9.17 -27.66 -23.99
CA GLY A 264 -8.61 -27.92 -25.32
C GLY A 264 -8.59 -26.71 -26.26
N VAL A 265 -8.20 -26.95 -27.51
CA VAL A 265 -8.24 -25.94 -28.58
C VAL A 265 -9.66 -25.91 -29.15
N VAL A 266 -10.36 -24.79 -28.99
CA VAL A 266 -11.73 -24.62 -29.50
C VAL A 266 -11.77 -23.40 -30.42
N SER A 267 -11.83 -23.63 -31.73
CA SER A 267 -12.06 -22.56 -32.71
C SER A 267 -13.56 -22.36 -32.93
N SER A 268 -14.05 -21.16 -32.66
CA SER A 268 -15.38 -20.72 -33.09
C SER A 268 -15.25 -19.78 -34.30
N ARG A 269 -16.32 -19.65 -35.08
CA ARG A 269 -16.43 -18.71 -36.19
C ARG A 269 -17.81 -18.08 -36.12
N ASP A 270 -17.90 -16.77 -36.03
CA ASP A 270 -19.18 -16.05 -36.02
C ASP A 270 -19.31 -15.11 -37.23
N SER A 271 -20.39 -14.34 -37.24
CA SER A 271 -20.80 -13.45 -38.33
C SER A 271 -19.97 -12.18 -38.51
N PHE A 272 -19.03 -11.88 -37.60
CA PHE A 272 -18.24 -10.63 -37.61
C PHE A 272 -16.73 -10.83 -37.82
N GLY A 273 -16.24 -12.08 -37.83
CA GLY A 273 -14.84 -12.42 -38.14
C GLY A 273 -14.39 -13.75 -37.52
N ASP A 274 -13.16 -14.18 -37.81
CA ASP A 274 -12.53 -15.34 -37.16
C ASP A 274 -12.03 -14.95 -35.74
N VAL A 275 -12.86 -15.08 -34.70
CA VAL A 275 -12.37 -15.08 -33.30
C VAL A 275 -12.00 -16.50 -32.90
N ARG A 276 -10.70 -16.78 -32.81
CA ARG A 276 -10.17 -18.07 -32.34
C ARG A 276 -9.65 -17.93 -30.93
N TYR A 277 -10.03 -18.82 -30.04
CA TYR A 277 -9.42 -18.88 -28.72
C TYR A 277 -8.80 -20.25 -28.50
N GLU A 278 -7.77 -20.26 -27.68
CA GLU A 278 -7.03 -21.46 -27.35
C GLU A 278 -6.81 -21.49 -25.84
N ILE A 279 -7.34 -22.52 -25.19
CA ILE A 279 -7.15 -22.76 -23.76
C ILE A 279 -6.18 -23.91 -23.62
N ARG A 280 -4.99 -23.62 -23.10
CA ARG A 280 -3.98 -24.63 -22.79
C ARG A 280 -3.82 -24.72 -21.29
N PRO A 281 -4.36 -25.76 -20.64
CA PRO A 281 -3.90 -26.14 -19.31
C PRO A 281 -2.38 -26.24 -19.35
N ASP A 282 -1.71 -25.69 -18.35
CA ASP A 282 -0.27 -25.85 -18.27
C ASP A 282 0.03 -27.34 -18.03
N PRO A 283 0.78 -28.01 -18.92
CA PRO A 283 1.05 -29.44 -18.81
C PRO A 283 1.90 -29.78 -17.59
N GLU A 284 2.55 -28.78 -17.01
CA GLU A 284 3.46 -28.89 -15.89
C GLU A 284 2.82 -28.46 -14.56
N ASP A 285 1.89 -27.50 -14.58
CA ASP A 285 1.10 -27.11 -13.41
C ASP A 285 -0.41 -27.10 -13.73
N PRO A 286 -1.17 -28.14 -13.35
CA PRO A 286 -2.61 -28.22 -13.63
C PRO A 286 -3.44 -27.12 -12.94
N ARG A 287 -2.82 -26.29 -12.08
CA ARG A 287 -3.41 -25.12 -11.43
C ARG A 287 -3.27 -23.82 -12.25
N VAL A 288 -2.75 -23.89 -13.48
CA VAL A 288 -2.59 -22.74 -14.38
C VAL A 288 -3.16 -23.10 -15.76
N ALA A 289 -3.88 -22.17 -16.38
CA ALA A 289 -4.42 -22.33 -17.73
C ALA A 289 -4.21 -21.06 -18.57
N ARG A 290 -3.53 -21.18 -19.69
CA ARG A 290 -3.32 -20.04 -20.60
C ARG A 290 -4.50 -19.93 -21.55
N VAL A 291 -5.06 -18.73 -21.69
CA VAL A 291 -6.12 -18.42 -22.64
C VAL A 291 -5.60 -17.42 -23.65
N ARG A 292 -5.38 -17.91 -24.87
CA ARG A 292 -4.97 -17.11 -25.99
C ARG A 292 -6.21 -16.75 -26.81
N VAL A 293 -6.44 -15.47 -27.02
CA VAL A 293 -7.53 -14.95 -27.87
C VAL A 293 -6.90 -14.34 -29.12
N LEU A 294 -7.20 -14.93 -30.27
CA LEU A 294 -6.81 -14.44 -31.59
C LEU A 294 -8.05 -13.85 -32.23
N ALA A 295 -8.05 -12.54 -32.45
CA ALA A 295 -9.16 -11.83 -33.06
C ALA A 295 -8.63 -11.00 -34.24
N GLU A 296 -9.43 -10.89 -35.31
CA GLU A 296 -9.09 -9.94 -36.37
C GLU A 296 -9.15 -8.49 -35.82
N PRO A 297 -8.31 -7.56 -36.32
CA PRO A 297 -8.13 -6.18 -35.80
C PRO A 297 -9.41 -5.33 -35.62
N THR A 298 -10.56 -5.79 -36.09
CA THR A 298 -11.85 -5.08 -36.08
C THR A 298 -12.96 -5.77 -35.26
N ALA A 299 -12.67 -6.86 -34.53
CA ALA A 299 -13.72 -7.71 -33.99
C ALA A 299 -14.41 -7.21 -32.69
N PHE A 300 -13.70 -6.60 -31.74
CA PHE A 300 -14.27 -6.06 -30.49
C PHE A 300 -13.25 -5.19 -29.70
N GLU A 301 -13.72 -4.30 -28.83
CA GLU A 301 -12.88 -3.44 -27.94
C GLU A 301 -12.79 -3.98 -26.49
N SER A 302 -13.77 -4.77 -26.05
CA SER A 302 -13.75 -5.49 -24.78
C SER A 302 -14.61 -6.76 -24.87
N PHE A 303 -14.41 -7.67 -23.91
CA PHE A 303 -15.28 -8.83 -23.71
C PHE A 303 -15.40 -9.15 -22.21
N HIS A 304 -16.38 -9.94 -21.83
CA HIS A 304 -16.60 -10.37 -20.45
C HIS A 304 -16.12 -11.80 -20.23
N LEU A 305 -15.50 -12.03 -19.08
CA LEU A 305 -15.21 -13.35 -18.53
C LEU A 305 -16.16 -13.60 -17.36
N ASP A 306 -17.06 -14.55 -17.54
CA ASP A 306 -18.03 -14.99 -16.53
C ASP A 306 -17.55 -16.29 -15.88
N VAL A 307 -17.33 -16.26 -14.57
CA VAL A 307 -17.01 -17.44 -13.75
C VAL A 307 -18.26 -17.83 -12.98
N ARG A 308 -18.71 -19.08 -13.08
CA ARG A 308 -19.90 -19.57 -12.35
C ARG A 308 -19.50 -20.49 -11.21
N GLY A 309 -20.08 -20.21 -10.04
CA GLY A 309 -19.83 -20.99 -8.83
C GLY A 309 -20.60 -22.31 -8.74
N PRO A 310 -20.17 -23.22 -7.85
CA PRO A 310 -19.18 -23.00 -6.80
C PRO A 310 -17.74 -23.07 -7.32
N ALA A 311 -16.95 -22.01 -7.08
CA ALA A 311 -15.59 -21.89 -7.59
C ALA A 311 -14.75 -20.99 -6.69
N SER A 312 -13.44 -20.99 -6.91
CA SER A 312 -12.62 -19.83 -6.58
C SER A 312 -11.69 -19.60 -7.74
N PHE A 313 -11.28 -18.36 -7.93
CA PHE A 313 -10.48 -18.00 -9.07
C PHE A 313 -9.52 -16.88 -8.73
N ASP A 314 -8.39 -16.93 -9.41
CA ASP A 314 -7.44 -15.83 -9.55
C ASP A 314 -7.20 -15.68 -11.04
N LEU A 315 -7.35 -14.47 -11.54
CA LEU A 315 -7.25 -14.13 -12.95
C LEU A 315 -6.17 -13.09 -13.07
N PHE A 316 -5.17 -13.36 -13.90
CA PHE A 316 -4.17 -12.36 -14.25
C PHE A 316 -4.29 -12.00 -15.73
N PHE A 317 -4.14 -10.72 -16.03
CA PHE A 317 -3.83 -10.28 -17.36
C PHE A 317 -2.34 -10.50 -17.58
N ALA A 318 -1.99 -11.45 -18.43
CA ALA A 318 -0.62 -11.77 -18.73
C ALA A 318 -0.49 -12.08 -20.21
N ARG A 319 0.50 -11.49 -20.87
CA ARG A 319 0.94 -12.01 -22.15
C ARG A 319 1.71 -13.31 -21.94
N SER A 320 1.87 -14.09 -23.01
CA SER A 320 2.37 -15.47 -22.99
C SER A 320 3.82 -15.66 -22.51
N ARG A 321 4.51 -14.60 -22.03
CA ARG A 321 5.92 -14.61 -21.60
C ARG A 321 6.23 -13.60 -20.49
N VAL A 322 7.22 -13.93 -19.64
CA VAL A 322 7.74 -13.08 -18.56
C VAL A 322 8.37 -11.80 -19.13
N GLY A 323 8.12 -10.65 -18.51
CA GLY A 323 8.64 -9.33 -18.91
C GLY A 323 7.71 -8.49 -19.77
N GLN A 324 6.61 -9.06 -20.26
CA GLN A 324 5.60 -8.33 -21.04
C GLN A 324 4.52 -7.74 -20.15
N THR A 325 4.76 -6.55 -19.59
CA THR A 325 3.68 -5.82 -18.92
C THR A 325 3.76 -4.34 -19.16
N PHE A 326 3.53 -3.92 -20.41
CA PHE A 326 3.36 -2.50 -20.73
C PHE A 326 2.54 -2.27 -22.01
N LEU A 327 1.23 -2.10 -21.86
CA LEU A 327 0.27 -1.25 -22.62
C LEU A 327 -1.13 -1.49 -22.00
N PRO A 328 -2.13 -0.58 -22.13
CA PRO A 328 -3.28 -0.48 -21.21
C PRO A 328 -4.34 -1.54 -21.51
N ALA A 329 -4.04 -2.79 -21.21
CA ALA A 329 -5.07 -3.78 -20.98
C ALA A 329 -5.48 -3.67 -19.51
N GLY A 330 -6.78 -3.59 -19.27
CA GLY A 330 -7.33 -3.40 -17.94
C GLY A 330 -8.53 -4.30 -17.75
N LEU A 331 -8.54 -5.00 -16.64
CA LEU A 331 -9.73 -5.63 -16.12
C LEU A 331 -10.63 -4.53 -15.53
N SER A 332 -11.94 -4.65 -15.71
CA SER A 332 -12.95 -3.82 -15.03
C SER A 332 -14.00 -4.70 -14.38
N GLY A 333 -14.63 -4.16 -13.33
CA GLY A 333 -15.71 -4.84 -12.61
C GLY A 333 -15.37 -5.14 -11.14
N PRO A 334 -16.34 -5.65 -10.38
CA PRO A 334 -16.29 -5.75 -8.92
C PRO A 334 -15.27 -6.78 -8.40
N TRP A 335 -14.73 -7.61 -9.30
CA TRP A 335 -13.80 -8.68 -8.96
C TRP A 335 -12.32 -8.28 -9.13
N VAL A 336 -12.06 -7.10 -9.70
CA VAL A 336 -10.69 -6.58 -9.90
C VAL A 336 -10.03 -6.30 -8.55
N ARG A 337 -8.72 -6.53 -8.48
CA ARG A 337 -7.89 -6.35 -7.28
C ARG A 337 -6.67 -5.48 -7.62
N GLY A 338 -6.35 -4.55 -6.71
CA GLY A 338 -5.14 -3.71 -6.78
C GLY A 338 -3.93 -4.30 -6.04
N ASP A 339 -4.10 -5.46 -5.43
CA ASP A 339 -3.13 -6.18 -4.59
C ASP A 339 -2.81 -7.56 -5.16
N GLY A 340 -1.82 -8.25 -4.58
CA GLY A 340 -1.34 -9.54 -5.06
C GLY A 340 -0.83 -9.51 -6.51
N THR A 341 -0.29 -8.38 -6.93
CA THR A 341 0.26 -8.10 -8.27
C THR A 341 1.77 -8.31 -8.36
N VAL A 342 2.40 -8.86 -7.31
CA VAL A 342 3.83 -9.21 -7.31
C VAL A 342 4.10 -10.23 -8.40
N HIS A 343 5.06 -9.95 -9.27
CA HIS A 343 5.39 -10.78 -10.42
C HIS A 343 6.03 -12.12 -10.02
N VAL A 344 5.78 -13.15 -10.82
CA VAL A 344 6.66 -14.33 -10.88
C VAL A 344 7.97 -13.88 -11.56
N PRO A 345 9.17 -14.17 -11.01
CA PRO A 345 9.46 -15.10 -9.91
C PRO A 345 9.64 -14.44 -8.52
N ALA A 346 9.36 -13.15 -8.35
CA ALA A 346 9.50 -12.46 -7.07
C ALA A 346 8.53 -12.98 -5.98
N THR A 347 7.52 -13.78 -6.35
CA THR A 347 6.59 -14.43 -5.42
C THR A 347 7.23 -15.59 -4.63
N ALA A 348 8.36 -16.14 -5.09
CA ALA A 348 9.08 -17.22 -4.42
C ALA A 348 9.60 -16.82 -3.02
N GLY A 349 9.51 -17.73 -2.05
CA GLY A 349 9.85 -17.45 -0.65
C GLY A 349 11.29 -17.00 -0.41
N GLU A 350 12.26 -17.63 -1.09
CA GLU A 350 13.70 -17.37 -0.91
C GLU A 350 14.23 -16.23 -1.81
N ILE A 351 13.47 -15.82 -2.84
CA ILE A 351 13.87 -14.71 -3.73
C ILE A 351 13.58 -13.38 -3.04
N ILE A 352 14.52 -12.44 -3.08
CA ILE A 352 14.37 -11.11 -2.50
C ILE A 352 13.53 -10.26 -3.46
N ALA A 353 12.27 -9.97 -3.09
CA ALA A 353 11.36 -9.17 -3.89
C ALA A 353 11.46 -7.70 -3.52
N VAL A 354 11.76 -6.84 -4.51
CA VAL A 354 12.02 -5.42 -4.29
C VAL A 354 10.99 -4.54 -4.99
N GLY A 355 10.19 -3.82 -4.21
CA GLY A 355 9.31 -2.76 -4.71
C GLY A 355 10.04 -1.42 -4.89
N ALA A 356 9.34 -0.41 -5.42
CA ALA A 356 9.95 0.87 -5.77
C ALA A 356 9.43 2.04 -4.93
N THR A 357 10.35 2.87 -4.44
CA THR A 357 10.07 4.25 -3.96
C THR A 357 10.49 5.26 -5.01
N VAL A 358 9.97 6.49 -4.89
CA VAL A 358 10.37 7.60 -5.75
C VAL A 358 11.53 8.35 -5.10
N SER A 359 12.70 8.27 -5.73
CA SER A 359 13.91 8.92 -5.23
C SER A 359 14.07 10.36 -5.73
N ARG A 360 13.51 10.64 -6.91
CA ARG A 360 13.61 11.93 -7.56
C ARG A 360 12.22 12.33 -8.04
N SER A 361 11.72 13.45 -7.50
CA SER A 361 10.41 13.98 -7.84
C SER A 361 10.38 14.72 -9.18
N GLU A 362 11.54 15.10 -9.72
CA GLU A 362 11.66 15.82 -10.98
C GLU A 362 12.93 15.43 -11.77
N VAL A 363 12.78 15.07 -13.05
CA VAL A 363 13.90 14.91 -14.00
C VAL A 363 13.68 15.76 -15.24
N ARG A 364 14.67 16.60 -15.56
CA ARG A 364 14.70 17.33 -16.83
C ARG A 364 15.25 16.43 -17.96
N THR A 365 14.44 16.19 -18.98
CA THR A 365 14.84 15.52 -20.23
C THR A 365 15.03 16.54 -21.36
N ARG A 366 15.38 16.07 -22.56
CA ARG A 366 15.58 16.94 -23.74
C ARG A 366 14.28 17.63 -24.16
N ALA A 367 13.15 16.93 -24.05
CA ALA A 367 11.84 17.43 -24.45
C ALA A 367 11.06 18.09 -23.31
N ARG A 368 11.12 17.55 -22.09
CA ARG A 368 10.23 17.97 -20.99
C ARG A 368 10.83 17.74 -19.61
N THR A 369 10.16 18.27 -18.60
CA THR A 369 10.37 17.85 -17.22
C THR A 369 9.41 16.70 -16.91
N LEU A 370 9.93 15.60 -16.41
CA LEU A 370 9.18 14.49 -15.86
C LEU A 370 9.01 14.73 -14.36
N THR A 371 7.78 14.68 -13.85
CA THR A 371 7.47 14.84 -12.43
C THR A 371 6.85 13.57 -11.84
N GLN A 372 7.10 13.33 -10.56
CA GLN A 372 6.42 12.31 -9.75
C GLN A 372 6.45 12.75 -8.29
N GLU A 373 5.40 12.47 -7.52
CA GLU A 373 5.40 12.76 -6.08
C GLU A 373 6.50 11.96 -5.35
N GLY A 374 7.06 12.54 -4.27
CA GLY A 374 8.31 12.14 -3.58
C GLY A 374 8.27 10.80 -2.85
N GLU A 375 9.00 10.68 -1.72
CA GLU A 375 9.41 9.45 -0.95
C GLU A 375 8.35 8.35 -0.65
N ALA A 376 7.13 8.49 -1.16
CA ALA A 376 6.11 7.47 -1.23
C ALA A 376 6.54 6.25 -2.09
N VAL A 377 5.83 5.14 -1.86
CA VAL A 377 5.87 3.99 -2.75
C VAL A 377 5.39 4.43 -4.12
N ALA A 378 6.15 4.07 -5.15
CA ALA A 378 5.80 4.43 -6.50
C ALA A 378 4.49 3.75 -6.91
N PRO A 379 3.51 4.45 -7.52
CA PRO A 379 2.19 3.88 -7.81
C PRO A 379 2.23 2.60 -8.64
N TYR A 380 3.21 2.50 -9.55
CA TYR A 380 3.40 1.31 -10.37
C TYR A 380 3.98 0.12 -9.60
N SER A 381 4.60 0.30 -8.44
CA SER A 381 5.22 -0.80 -7.70
C SER A 381 4.18 -1.86 -7.34
N SER A 382 4.35 -3.07 -7.86
CA SER A 382 3.47 -4.20 -7.54
C SER A 382 3.41 -4.46 -6.02
N ARG A 383 2.23 -4.89 -5.56
CA ARG A 383 1.88 -5.01 -4.14
C ARG A 383 1.48 -6.44 -3.83
N GLY A 384 1.81 -6.93 -2.64
CA GLY A 384 1.32 -8.24 -2.19
C GLY A 384 0.16 -8.12 -1.19
N PRO A 385 0.05 -9.05 -0.22
CA PRO A 385 0.74 -10.35 -0.22
C PRO A 385 0.42 -11.14 -1.50
N THR A 386 1.18 -12.19 -1.77
CA THR A 386 0.88 -13.09 -2.90
C THR A 386 -0.54 -13.66 -2.81
N PRO A 387 -1.13 -14.20 -3.89
CA PRO A 387 -2.40 -14.93 -3.86
C PRO A 387 -2.55 -15.96 -2.72
N SER A 388 -1.47 -16.67 -2.37
CA SER A 388 -1.41 -17.63 -1.24
C SER A 388 -1.25 -16.97 0.13
N GLY A 389 -1.17 -15.65 0.20
CA GLY A 389 -0.97 -14.91 1.42
C GLY A 389 0.49 -14.81 1.85
N ARG A 390 1.47 -15.16 1.03
CA ARG A 390 2.88 -14.98 1.40
C ARG A 390 3.23 -13.48 1.45
N PRO A 391 3.93 -12.99 2.49
CA PRO A 391 4.38 -11.61 2.58
C PRO A 391 5.43 -11.28 1.50
N LYS A 392 5.02 -10.48 0.50
CA LYS A 392 5.87 -9.89 -0.56
C LYS A 392 5.32 -8.51 -0.94
N PRO A 393 6.12 -7.53 -1.40
CA PRO A 393 7.58 -7.58 -1.49
C PRO A 393 8.24 -7.66 -0.10
N ASP A 394 9.54 -7.94 -0.08
CA ASP A 394 10.30 -8.01 1.17
C ASP A 394 10.61 -6.61 1.70
N LEU A 395 10.93 -5.69 0.79
CA LEU A 395 11.24 -4.29 1.06
C LEU A 395 11.07 -3.46 -0.21
N VAL A 396 11.20 -2.13 -0.08
CA VAL A 396 11.25 -1.19 -1.21
C VAL A 396 12.62 -0.51 -1.31
N ALA A 397 12.99 -0.07 -2.50
CA ALA A 397 14.19 0.73 -2.72
C ALA A 397 13.94 1.77 -3.82
N PRO A 398 14.78 2.81 -3.92
CA PRO A 398 14.73 3.79 -5.00
C PRO A 398 14.58 3.16 -6.39
N GLY A 399 13.50 3.49 -7.10
CA GLY A 399 13.22 3.02 -8.47
C GLY A 399 12.52 4.05 -9.37
N GLY A 400 12.01 5.14 -8.79
CA GLY A 400 11.44 6.27 -9.53
C GLY A 400 12.51 7.22 -10.05
N TRP A 401 12.53 7.40 -11.38
CA TRP A 401 13.34 8.36 -12.14
C TRP A 401 14.85 8.34 -11.81
N ILE A 402 15.41 7.13 -11.83
CA ILE A 402 16.85 6.92 -11.69
C ILE A 402 17.54 7.25 -13.02
N LEU A 403 18.58 8.07 -12.96
CA LEU A 403 19.42 8.34 -14.14
C LEU A 403 20.42 7.20 -14.29
N ALA A 404 20.48 6.63 -15.49
CA ALA A 404 21.29 5.47 -15.80
C ALA A 404 22.05 5.65 -17.14
N ALA A 405 22.94 4.71 -17.43
CA ALA A 405 23.66 4.64 -18.70
C ALA A 405 22.69 4.36 -19.87
N LEU A 406 22.93 5.03 -20.99
CA LEU A 406 22.24 4.79 -22.24
C LEU A 406 23.14 3.90 -23.11
N SER A 407 22.64 2.73 -23.52
CA SER A 407 23.40 1.82 -24.41
C SER A 407 23.71 2.50 -25.75
N ALA A 408 24.95 2.34 -26.23
CA ALA A 408 25.33 2.81 -27.56
C ALA A 408 24.81 1.90 -28.68
N ASP A 409 24.31 0.71 -28.35
CA ASP A 409 23.78 -0.27 -29.31
C ASP A 409 22.30 -0.03 -29.66
N LEU A 410 21.67 0.98 -29.05
CA LEU A 410 20.26 1.31 -29.30
C LEU A 410 20.03 1.79 -30.73
N ASP A 411 19.05 1.20 -31.41
CA ASP A 411 18.39 1.81 -32.56
C ASP A 411 17.32 2.77 -32.05
N LEU A 412 17.55 4.09 -32.14
CA LEU A 412 16.64 5.09 -31.58
C LEU A 412 15.25 5.10 -32.22
N ASP A 413 15.11 4.52 -33.41
CA ASP A 413 13.86 4.42 -34.15
C ASP A 413 13.07 3.14 -33.81
N ASP A 414 13.67 2.19 -33.08
CA ASP A 414 13.01 0.94 -32.67
C ASP A 414 12.10 1.16 -31.44
N PRO A 415 10.77 0.98 -31.55
CA PRO A 415 9.85 1.12 -30.43
C PRO A 415 9.92 -0.05 -29.42
N ALA A 416 10.59 -1.15 -29.73
CA ALA A 416 10.73 -2.31 -28.86
C ALA A 416 11.86 -2.16 -27.81
N ASN A 417 12.66 -1.09 -27.90
CA ASN A 417 13.73 -0.82 -26.94
C ASN A 417 13.24 -0.01 -25.71
N LEU A 418 14.15 0.23 -24.76
CA LEU A 418 13.88 0.97 -23.52
C LEU A 418 13.27 2.37 -23.74
N LEU A 419 13.55 3.02 -24.87
CA LEU A 419 13.09 4.37 -25.19
C LEU A 419 11.73 4.41 -25.87
N ARG A 420 11.23 3.29 -26.41
CA ARG A 420 9.93 3.18 -27.11
C ARG A 420 9.72 4.21 -28.22
N GLY A 421 10.78 4.50 -28.98
CA GLY A 421 10.76 5.53 -30.02
C GLY A 421 10.60 6.96 -29.50
N ARG A 422 10.85 7.21 -28.21
CA ARG A 422 10.73 8.55 -27.57
C ARG A 422 12.03 9.00 -26.91
N PRO A 423 13.16 9.05 -27.65
CA PRO A 423 14.46 9.38 -27.09
C PRO A 423 14.48 10.75 -26.39
N ASP A 424 13.83 11.77 -26.95
CA ASP A 424 13.87 13.11 -26.35
C ASP A 424 13.04 13.23 -25.06
N GLU A 425 12.04 12.36 -24.86
CA GLU A 425 11.22 12.37 -23.66
C GLU A 425 11.91 11.72 -22.46
N LEU A 426 12.82 10.77 -22.69
CA LEU A 426 13.43 9.93 -21.63
C LEU A 426 14.92 10.17 -21.45
N VAL A 427 15.60 10.80 -22.42
CA VAL A 427 17.03 11.09 -22.34
C VAL A 427 17.27 12.52 -21.88
N THR A 428 18.16 12.68 -20.91
CA THR A 428 18.62 13.97 -20.38
C THR A 428 19.51 14.72 -21.39
N PRO A 429 19.66 16.05 -21.26
CA PRO A 429 20.64 16.81 -22.05
C PRO A 429 22.07 16.28 -21.92
N GLU A 430 22.40 15.68 -20.78
CA GLU A 430 23.71 15.07 -20.47
C GLU A 430 23.87 13.66 -21.05
N GLY A 431 22.88 13.13 -21.79
CA GLY A 431 22.96 11.83 -22.46
C GLY A 431 22.71 10.63 -21.54
N ARG A 432 22.10 10.84 -20.37
CA ARG A 432 21.65 9.76 -19.46
C ARG A 432 20.19 9.42 -19.72
N VAL A 433 19.82 8.16 -19.60
CA VAL A 433 18.42 7.74 -19.66
C VAL A 433 17.77 7.84 -18.27
N ALA A 434 16.56 8.37 -18.21
CA ALA A 434 15.75 8.38 -17.00
C ALA A 434 14.89 7.11 -16.96
N VAL A 435 15.16 6.23 -16.00
CA VAL A 435 14.47 4.94 -15.85
C VAL A 435 13.52 4.99 -14.67
N ARG A 436 12.36 4.37 -14.85
CA ARG A 436 11.31 4.21 -13.84
C ARG A 436 10.88 2.75 -13.83
N GLY A 437 10.96 2.09 -12.67
CA GLY A 437 10.54 0.69 -12.52
C GLY A 437 11.18 -0.01 -11.33
N THR A 438 10.54 -1.07 -10.84
CA THR A 438 11.09 -1.95 -9.79
C THR A 438 12.38 -2.67 -10.22
N SER A 439 12.64 -2.77 -11.53
CA SER A 439 13.93 -3.17 -12.11
C SER A 439 15.10 -2.35 -11.53
N ALA A 440 14.94 -1.03 -11.42
CA ALA A 440 15.96 -0.14 -10.91
C ALA A 440 16.17 -0.33 -9.40
N SER A 441 15.09 -0.54 -8.65
CA SER A 441 15.13 -0.87 -7.22
C SER A 441 15.87 -2.19 -6.94
N ALA A 442 15.60 -3.22 -7.74
CA ALA A 442 16.31 -4.50 -7.66
C ALA A 442 17.82 -4.33 -7.90
N ALA A 443 18.21 -3.53 -8.90
CA ALA A 443 19.61 -3.21 -9.16
C ALA A 443 20.28 -2.44 -7.99
N VAL A 444 19.57 -1.53 -7.34
CA VAL A 444 20.05 -0.83 -6.12
C VAL A 444 20.32 -1.83 -4.99
N VAL A 445 19.38 -2.73 -4.72
CA VAL A 445 19.52 -3.76 -3.68
C VAL A 445 20.64 -4.76 -4.02
N ALA A 446 20.77 -5.16 -5.28
CA ALA A 446 21.86 -6.05 -5.72
C ALA A 446 23.24 -5.42 -5.50
N GLY A 447 23.39 -4.12 -5.79
CA GLY A 447 24.61 -3.37 -5.49
C GLY A 447 24.89 -3.25 -3.98
N ALA A 448 23.86 -2.98 -3.16
CA ALA A 448 24.01 -2.95 -1.71
C ALA A 448 24.44 -4.30 -1.12
N LEU A 449 23.90 -5.42 -1.62
CA LEU A 449 24.34 -6.75 -1.23
C LEU A 449 25.78 -7.05 -1.66
N ALA A 450 26.23 -6.54 -2.81
CA ALA A 450 27.62 -6.70 -3.23
C ALA A 450 28.60 -6.03 -2.25
N LEU A 451 28.26 -4.83 -1.74
CA LEU A 451 29.04 -4.18 -0.67
C LEU A 451 29.10 -5.05 0.60
N MET A 452 27.97 -5.66 0.98
CA MET A 452 27.90 -6.48 2.20
C MET A 452 28.62 -7.83 2.06
N LEU A 453 28.60 -8.42 0.88
CA LEU A 453 29.31 -9.68 0.61
C LEU A 453 30.83 -9.49 0.52
N GLU A 454 31.33 -8.31 0.14
CA GLU A 454 32.76 -7.98 0.29
C GLU A 454 33.16 -8.07 1.77
N ARG A 455 32.28 -7.62 2.66
CA ARG A 455 32.51 -7.61 4.11
C ARG A 455 32.51 -9.03 4.71
N ASP A 456 31.47 -9.82 4.44
CA ASP A 456 31.41 -11.22 4.84
C ASP A 456 30.58 -12.05 3.83
N PRO A 457 31.24 -12.81 2.94
CA PRO A 457 30.56 -13.59 1.92
C PRO A 457 29.86 -14.83 2.49
N SER A 458 30.17 -15.26 3.72
CA SER A 458 29.55 -16.44 4.33
C SER A 458 28.08 -16.22 4.68
N ARG A 459 27.64 -14.96 4.75
CA ARG A 459 26.26 -14.57 5.06
C ARG A 459 25.34 -14.49 3.83
N ALA A 460 25.80 -14.92 2.65
CA ALA A 460 25.01 -14.88 1.42
C ALA A 460 23.63 -15.57 1.53
N ALA A 461 23.56 -16.71 2.22
CA ALA A 461 22.31 -17.44 2.46
C ALA A 461 21.35 -16.72 3.44
N ASP A 462 21.87 -15.80 4.26
CA ASP A 462 21.10 -14.98 5.20
C ASP A 462 20.66 -13.63 4.61
N ALA A 463 21.09 -13.30 3.38
CA ALA A 463 20.96 -11.96 2.80
C ALA A 463 19.52 -11.41 2.84
N ARG A 464 18.53 -12.24 2.48
CA ARG A 464 17.10 -11.85 2.54
C ARG A 464 16.67 -11.48 3.95
N ALA A 465 17.01 -12.32 4.93
CA ALA A 465 16.65 -12.09 6.32
C ALA A 465 17.36 -10.86 6.89
N LEU A 466 18.62 -10.63 6.53
CA LEU A 466 19.37 -9.44 6.95
C LEU A 466 18.81 -8.15 6.36
N LEU A 467 18.39 -8.18 5.10
CA LEU A 467 17.65 -7.10 4.46
C LEU A 467 16.36 -6.79 5.21
N ILE A 468 15.52 -7.79 5.48
CA ILE A 468 14.28 -7.66 6.26
C ILE A 468 14.56 -7.11 7.67
N GLN A 469 15.59 -7.60 8.35
CA GLN A 469 15.98 -7.17 9.70
C GLN A 469 16.42 -5.70 9.73
N SER A 470 16.99 -5.23 8.62
CA SER A 470 17.57 -3.88 8.51
C SER A 470 16.64 -2.81 7.95
N ALA A 471 15.62 -3.19 7.16
CA ALA A 471 14.72 -2.27 6.48
C ALA A 471 14.04 -1.27 7.43
N SER A 472 13.73 -0.08 6.94
CA SER A 472 13.42 1.08 7.81
C SER A 472 12.19 0.89 8.70
N ASP A 473 11.14 0.22 8.22
CA ASP A 473 9.87 0.14 8.94
C ASP A 473 9.91 -0.98 10.00
N ASP A 474 9.14 -0.81 11.08
CA ASP A 474 9.02 -1.83 12.14
C ASP A 474 7.89 -2.83 11.86
N THR A 475 7.12 -2.63 10.79
CA THR A 475 5.92 -3.41 10.47
C THR A 475 5.87 -3.70 8.98
N TRP A 476 5.55 -4.94 8.61
CA TRP A 476 5.40 -5.30 7.21
C TRP A 476 4.06 -4.77 6.64
N THR A 477 4.06 -4.22 5.42
CA THR A 477 2.85 -3.87 4.64
C THR A 477 2.90 -4.41 3.21
N ALA A 478 1.74 -4.53 2.57
CA ALA A 478 1.59 -5.02 1.20
C ALA A 478 2.33 -4.18 0.14
N ALA A 479 2.46 -2.86 0.37
CA ALA A 479 3.09 -1.94 -0.57
C ALA A 479 4.58 -1.71 -0.28
N ARG A 480 4.99 -1.66 1.00
CA ARG A 480 6.37 -1.32 1.39
C ARG A 480 7.23 -2.52 1.77
N GLY A 481 6.63 -3.70 1.97
CA GLY A 481 7.32 -4.78 2.65
C GLY A 481 7.69 -4.34 4.07
N TRP A 482 8.93 -4.59 4.49
CA TRP A 482 9.49 -4.10 5.76
C TRP A 482 10.04 -2.66 5.72
N GLY A 483 9.67 -1.88 4.70
CA GLY A 483 10.11 -0.52 4.51
C GLY A 483 11.23 -0.38 3.49
N GLU A 484 11.87 0.78 3.48
CA GLU A 484 12.91 1.11 2.53
C GLU A 484 14.27 0.49 2.93
N LEU A 485 15.08 0.17 1.92
CA LEU A 485 16.48 -0.23 2.08
C LEU A 485 17.26 0.83 2.89
N ASP A 486 17.84 0.41 4.02
CA ASP A 486 18.81 1.18 4.78
C ASP A 486 20.14 0.42 4.83
N VAL A 487 21.13 0.89 4.07
CA VAL A 487 22.42 0.20 3.95
C VAL A 487 23.27 0.35 5.22
N ARG A 488 23.03 1.36 6.05
CA ARG A 488 23.72 1.54 7.34
C ARG A 488 23.19 0.53 8.36
N ALA A 489 21.86 0.40 8.44
CA ALA A 489 21.23 -0.62 9.27
C ALA A 489 21.58 -2.03 8.75
N LEU A 490 21.67 -2.22 7.43
CA LEU A 490 22.06 -3.48 6.82
C LEU A 490 23.47 -3.88 7.23
N ARG A 491 24.44 -2.95 7.18
CA ARG A 491 25.80 -3.17 7.70
C ARG A 491 25.77 -3.59 9.17
N ASP A 492 24.99 -2.91 10.01
CA ASP A 492 24.91 -3.22 11.44
C ASP A 492 24.26 -4.60 11.68
N ALA A 493 23.26 -4.98 10.88
CA ALA A 493 22.66 -6.32 10.90
C ALA A 493 23.66 -7.39 10.42
N TRP A 494 24.44 -7.07 9.37
CA TRP A 494 25.48 -7.93 8.82
C TRP A 494 26.58 -8.24 9.83
N ASP A 495 26.88 -7.29 10.71
CA ASP A 495 27.84 -7.46 11.80
C ASP A 495 27.23 -8.09 13.08
N GLY A 496 25.93 -8.39 13.08
CA GLY A 496 25.22 -8.88 14.27
C GLY A 496 25.12 -7.83 15.40
N ARG A 497 25.18 -6.53 15.06
CA ARG A 497 25.12 -5.40 16.00
C ARG A 497 23.77 -4.67 15.98
N LEU A 498 22.91 -4.95 15.00
CA LEU A 498 21.57 -4.37 14.93
C LEU A 498 20.62 -5.08 15.89
N ALA A 499 20.22 -4.37 16.95
CA ALA A 499 19.12 -4.79 17.80
C ALA A 499 17.86 -4.01 17.42
N ARG A 500 16.83 -4.71 16.95
CA ARG A 500 15.48 -4.16 16.74
C ARG A 500 14.46 -4.85 17.66
N PRO A 501 13.38 -4.16 18.07
CA PRO A 501 12.27 -4.78 18.76
C PRO A 501 11.68 -5.94 17.95
N ALA A 502 11.05 -6.89 18.64
CA ALA A 502 10.31 -7.94 17.97
C ALA A 502 9.09 -7.32 17.27
N ALA A 503 8.89 -7.70 16.01
CA ALA A 503 7.73 -7.29 15.23
C ALA A 503 7.21 -8.49 14.45
N LEU A 504 5.90 -8.74 14.53
CA LEU A 504 5.25 -9.85 13.85
C LEU A 504 4.09 -9.31 13.00
N ALA A 505 3.96 -9.83 11.78
CA ALA A 505 2.87 -9.56 10.86
C ALA A 505 2.23 -10.87 10.41
N PHE A 506 0.91 -10.84 10.21
CA PHE A 506 0.15 -11.93 9.64
C PHE A 506 -0.41 -11.53 8.30
N THR A 507 -0.38 -12.47 7.37
CA THR A 507 -0.95 -12.35 6.04
C THR A 507 -1.77 -13.60 5.73
N ARG A 508 -2.70 -13.47 4.78
CA ARG A 508 -3.66 -14.53 4.47
C ARG A 508 -3.87 -14.70 2.97
N PRO A 509 -4.22 -15.91 2.51
CA PRO A 509 -4.63 -16.14 1.13
C PRO A 509 -5.81 -15.27 0.74
N TRP A 510 -5.80 -14.78 -0.49
CA TRP A 510 -6.91 -14.06 -1.09
C TRP A 510 -8.07 -14.99 -1.45
N VAL A 511 -7.73 -16.23 -1.78
CA VAL A 511 -8.66 -17.31 -2.09
C VAL A 511 -8.62 -18.34 -0.95
N PRO A 512 -9.69 -18.52 -0.15
CA PRO A 512 -9.69 -19.33 1.07
C PRO A 512 -9.70 -20.86 0.87
N THR A 513 -9.18 -21.36 -0.25
CA THR A 513 -9.08 -22.82 -0.44
C THR A 513 -8.12 -23.46 0.55
N ASP A 514 -7.17 -22.67 1.06
CA ASP A 514 -6.26 -23.04 2.13
C ASP A 514 -6.59 -22.17 3.35
N ASP A 515 -7.01 -22.78 4.47
CA ASP A 515 -7.20 -22.09 5.77
C ASP A 515 -5.85 -21.61 6.39
N ALA A 516 -4.76 -21.68 5.61
CA ALA A 516 -3.41 -21.37 6.05
C ALA A 516 -3.19 -19.87 6.25
N LEU A 517 -2.70 -19.49 7.43
CA LEU A 517 -2.18 -18.16 7.71
C LEU A 517 -0.67 -18.14 7.53
N HIS A 518 -0.15 -17.04 7.01
CA HIS A 518 1.28 -16.77 6.98
C HIS A 518 1.66 -15.83 8.12
N LEU A 519 2.73 -16.15 8.82
CA LEU A 519 3.40 -15.26 9.77
C LEU A 519 4.76 -14.88 9.20
N ILE A 520 5.13 -13.62 9.33
CA ILE A 520 6.50 -13.13 9.18
C ILE A 520 6.85 -12.19 10.31
N GLY A 521 8.11 -12.15 10.72
CA GLY A 521 8.50 -11.22 11.77
C GLY A 521 9.97 -11.18 12.08
N ARG A 522 10.40 -10.12 12.77
CA ARG A 522 11.73 -9.99 13.37
C ARG A 522 11.72 -10.71 14.72
N ALA A 523 12.11 -11.97 14.73
CA ALA A 523 12.27 -12.79 15.93
C ALA A 523 13.31 -13.90 15.70
N SER A 524 13.93 -14.36 16.78
CA SER A 524 14.89 -15.49 16.76
C SER A 524 14.23 -16.86 16.85
N ALA A 525 12.98 -16.93 17.32
CA ALA A 525 12.13 -18.13 17.28
C ALA A 525 10.68 -17.73 17.54
N THR A 526 9.73 -18.39 16.89
CA THR A 526 8.28 -18.21 17.15
C THR A 526 7.56 -19.54 17.18
N THR A 527 6.68 -19.72 18.16
CA THR A 527 5.72 -20.83 18.24
C THR A 527 4.32 -20.26 18.25
N VAL A 528 3.51 -20.70 17.29
CA VAL A 528 2.06 -20.45 17.26
C VAL A 528 1.38 -21.64 17.91
N SER A 529 0.39 -21.42 18.75
CA SER A 529 -0.35 -22.50 19.39
C SER A 529 -1.84 -22.18 19.53
N ARG A 530 -2.66 -23.23 19.41
CA ARG A 530 -4.12 -23.17 19.56
C ARG A 530 -4.67 -24.55 19.88
N ASP A 531 -5.61 -24.63 20.84
CA ASP A 531 -6.36 -25.85 21.17
C ASP A 531 -5.49 -27.10 21.32
N GLY A 532 -4.30 -26.95 21.91
CA GLY A 532 -3.31 -28.03 22.10
C GLY A 532 -2.45 -28.37 20.88
N ARG A 533 -2.68 -27.76 19.72
CA ARG A 533 -1.80 -27.80 18.54
C ARG A 533 -0.76 -26.70 18.60
N SER A 534 0.45 -26.97 18.11
CA SER A 534 1.54 -25.99 18.07
C SER A 534 2.36 -26.10 16.79
N TRP A 535 2.67 -24.96 16.18
CA TRP A 535 3.51 -24.83 15.00
C TRP A 535 4.75 -24.04 15.38
N ARG A 536 5.94 -24.62 15.19
CA ARG A 536 7.21 -23.90 15.34
C ARG A 536 7.60 -23.34 13.98
N LEU A 537 7.83 -22.03 13.94
CA LEU A 537 8.22 -21.35 12.72
C LEU A 537 9.75 -21.26 12.64
N PRO A 538 10.36 -21.56 11.49
CA PRO A 538 11.80 -21.46 11.32
C PRO A 538 12.23 -20.00 11.42
N ALA A 539 13.41 -19.77 12.01
CA ALA A 539 14.04 -18.46 12.03
C ALA A 539 15.39 -18.50 11.31
N ARG A 540 15.70 -17.47 10.53
CA ARG A 540 17.01 -17.25 9.90
C ARG A 540 17.44 -15.81 10.13
N ALA A 541 18.66 -15.62 10.62
CA ALA A 541 19.24 -14.29 10.92
C ALA A 541 18.29 -13.30 11.63
N GLY A 542 17.51 -13.78 12.60
CA GLY A 542 16.58 -12.93 13.37
C GLY A 542 15.23 -12.68 12.70
N VAL A 543 14.91 -13.36 11.59
CA VAL A 543 13.62 -13.30 10.91
C VAL A 543 12.94 -14.66 10.95
N VAL A 544 11.68 -14.69 11.39
CA VAL A 544 10.79 -15.85 11.31
C VAL A 544 9.83 -15.70 10.13
N GLU A 545 9.58 -16.79 9.41
CA GLU A 545 8.52 -16.85 8.38
C GLU A 545 7.95 -18.27 8.32
N GLY A 546 6.63 -18.39 8.18
CA GLY A 546 6.02 -19.67 7.82
C GLY A 546 4.50 -19.64 7.76
N ALA A 547 3.95 -20.61 7.01
CA ALA A 547 2.52 -20.85 6.91
C ALA A 547 2.08 -21.90 7.95
N PHE A 548 0.87 -21.75 8.48
CA PHE A 548 0.26 -22.73 9.37
C PHE A 548 -1.26 -22.73 9.18
N ASP A 549 -1.87 -23.91 9.30
CA ASP A 549 -3.32 -24.08 9.23
C ASP A 549 -3.88 -24.30 10.65
N PRO A 550 -4.62 -23.33 11.22
CA PRO A 550 -5.22 -23.45 12.54
C PRO A 550 -6.45 -24.37 12.58
N GLY A 551 -6.94 -24.89 11.44
CA GLY A 551 -8.09 -25.78 11.29
C GLY A 551 -9.43 -25.05 11.18
N PRO A 552 -10.51 -25.73 10.75
CA PRO A 552 -11.81 -25.12 10.47
C PRO A 552 -12.44 -24.46 11.71
N GLY A 553 -13.22 -23.38 11.50
CA GLY A 553 -14.05 -22.78 12.56
C GLY A 553 -13.27 -21.96 13.59
N PHE A 554 -12.17 -21.32 13.20
CA PHE A 554 -11.29 -20.57 14.10
C PHE A 554 -11.63 -19.10 14.33
N VAL A 555 -12.76 -18.70 13.76
CA VAL A 555 -13.38 -17.39 13.95
C VAL A 555 -13.67 -17.17 15.44
N GLY A 556 -13.20 -16.06 16.01
CA GLY A 556 -13.49 -15.65 17.39
C GLY A 556 -12.62 -16.30 18.47
N HIS A 557 -11.62 -17.12 18.10
CA HIS A 557 -10.72 -17.76 19.07
C HIS A 557 -9.28 -17.23 18.94
N PRO A 558 -8.62 -16.80 20.02
CA PRO A 558 -7.27 -16.23 19.95
C PRO A 558 -6.21 -17.29 19.64
N LEU A 559 -5.27 -16.94 18.76
CA LEU A 559 -4.00 -17.65 18.58
C LEU A 559 -3.03 -17.23 19.67
N ARG A 560 -2.36 -18.20 20.30
CA ARG A 560 -1.30 -17.90 21.27
C ARG A 560 0.06 -17.95 20.60
N LEU A 561 0.73 -16.81 20.54
CA LEU A 561 2.07 -16.63 19.99
C LEU A 561 3.07 -16.52 21.11
N ALA A 562 4.10 -17.36 21.07
CA ALA A 562 5.28 -17.21 21.90
C ALA A 562 6.48 -16.94 21.01
N TRP A 563 7.27 -15.92 21.30
CA TRP A 563 8.48 -15.60 20.53
C TRP A 563 9.67 -15.35 21.44
N ARG A 564 10.85 -15.47 20.84
CA ARG A 564 12.12 -15.05 21.41
C ARG A 564 12.74 -14.01 20.50
N ALA A 565 13.22 -12.91 21.06
CA ALA A 565 14.01 -11.93 20.34
C ALA A 565 15.20 -11.47 21.20
N ASP A 566 16.19 -10.85 20.56
CA ASP A 566 17.34 -10.29 21.26
C ASP A 566 16.87 -9.19 22.22
N GLY A 567 16.85 -9.49 23.52
CA GLY A 567 16.48 -8.54 24.57
C GLY A 567 15.34 -9.01 25.47
N ALA A 568 14.35 -9.77 24.96
CA ALA A 568 13.47 -10.63 25.77
C ALA A 568 12.55 -11.56 24.96
N ASP A 569 11.96 -12.48 25.71
CA ASP A 569 10.90 -13.38 25.29
C ASP A 569 9.53 -12.76 25.58
N GLY A 570 8.53 -13.12 24.79
CA GLY A 570 7.16 -12.69 25.05
C GLY A 570 6.12 -13.70 24.60
N VAL A 571 4.91 -13.50 25.12
CA VAL A 571 3.72 -14.25 24.74
C VAL A 571 2.61 -13.25 24.48
N LEU A 572 1.89 -13.44 23.38
CA LEU A 572 0.81 -12.59 22.91
C LEU A 572 -0.35 -13.49 22.50
N GLU A 573 -1.53 -13.18 22.98
CA GLU A 573 -2.76 -13.75 22.45
C GLU A 573 -3.28 -12.81 21.38
N VAL A 574 -3.35 -13.31 20.16
CA VAL A 574 -3.81 -12.57 19.00
C VAL A 574 -5.23 -13.07 18.70
N PRO A 575 -6.27 -12.29 19.04
CA PRO A 575 -7.64 -12.65 18.66
C PRO A 575 -7.71 -12.83 17.15
N VAL A 576 -8.44 -13.84 16.66
CA VAL A 576 -8.70 -14.01 15.22
C VAL A 576 -10.18 -13.73 14.95
N VAL A 577 -10.48 -12.58 14.38
CA VAL A 577 -11.81 -12.11 13.95
C VAL A 577 -11.96 -12.38 12.45
N PHE A 578 -13.08 -12.94 11.97
CA PHE A 578 -13.30 -12.96 10.51
C PHE A 578 -13.76 -11.58 10.05
N ASP A 579 -13.07 -11.03 9.05
CA ASP A 579 -13.70 -10.02 8.21
C ASP A 579 -14.51 -10.76 7.13
N ARG A 580 -15.84 -10.73 7.25
CA ARG A 580 -16.74 -11.39 6.30
C ARG A 580 -16.81 -10.68 4.96
N SER A 581 -16.51 -9.38 4.90
CA SER A 581 -16.34 -8.64 3.65
C SER A 581 -15.17 -9.18 2.82
N ALA A 582 -14.26 -9.88 3.50
CA ALA A 582 -13.03 -10.38 2.95
C ALA A 582 -12.91 -11.91 3.13
N ARG A 583 -14.02 -12.67 3.09
CA ARG A 583 -14.06 -14.16 3.03
C ARG A 583 -12.93 -14.90 3.80
N GLY A 584 -12.63 -14.59 5.05
CA GLY A 584 -11.60 -15.35 5.79
C GLY A 584 -11.27 -14.84 7.20
N PRO A 585 -10.60 -15.65 8.04
CA PRO A 585 -10.16 -15.27 9.37
C PRO A 585 -9.04 -14.24 9.31
N VAL A 586 -9.17 -13.21 10.12
CA VAL A 586 -8.22 -12.10 10.30
C VAL A 586 -7.77 -12.15 11.76
N ALA A 587 -6.48 -12.19 12.06
CA ALA A 587 -6.05 -11.81 13.40
C ALA A 587 -6.54 -10.36 13.65
N ALA A 588 -7.37 -10.08 14.67
CA ALA A 588 -7.72 -8.71 15.04
C ALA A 588 -6.41 -7.93 15.24
N GLY A 589 -6.12 -7.04 14.27
CA GLY A 589 -4.78 -6.50 14.05
C GLY A 589 -4.11 -7.04 12.78
N GLY A 590 -4.73 -6.84 11.62
CA GLY A 590 -4.03 -6.81 10.31
C GLY A 590 -3.11 -5.59 10.22
N GLY A 591 -2.23 -5.45 11.21
CA GLY A 591 -1.31 -4.36 11.48
C GLY A 591 -0.39 -4.85 12.59
N ALA A 592 0.90 -4.88 12.31
CA ALA A 592 1.87 -5.65 13.08
C ALA A 592 1.84 -5.37 14.59
N CYS A 593 2.03 -6.41 15.39
CA CYS A 593 2.29 -6.27 16.81
C CYS A 593 3.80 -6.08 17.02
N ALA A 594 4.23 -4.85 17.27
CA ALA A 594 5.57 -4.57 17.78
C ALA A 594 5.57 -4.77 19.31
N VAL A 595 6.26 -5.80 19.80
CA VAL A 595 6.39 -6.07 21.23
C VAL A 595 7.83 -5.83 21.64
N SER A 596 8.10 -4.69 22.30
CA SER A 596 9.44 -4.33 22.76
C SER A 596 9.66 -4.68 24.24
N PRO A 597 10.76 -5.38 24.56
CA PRO A 597 11.24 -5.51 25.93
C PRO A 597 12.65 -4.89 26.14
N ARG A 598 12.70 -3.67 26.72
CA ARG A 598 13.84 -3.01 27.44
C ARG A 598 15.04 -2.49 26.62
N PRO A 599 16.02 -1.76 27.25
CA PRO A 599 15.94 -0.53 28.06
C PRO A 599 16.63 0.67 27.34
N ARG A 600 16.30 1.91 27.74
CA ARG A 600 16.87 3.13 27.13
C ARG A 600 18.40 3.20 27.22
N SER A 601 19.05 3.54 26.11
CA SER A 601 20.50 3.58 25.93
C SER A 601 21.22 4.66 26.78
N PRO A 602 22.50 4.43 27.16
CA PRO A 602 23.30 5.39 27.94
C PRO A 602 23.65 6.70 27.20
N ARG A 603 23.37 6.81 25.89
CA ARG A 603 23.64 8.02 25.10
C ARG A 603 22.73 9.20 25.44
N ALA A 604 21.47 8.95 25.81
CA ALA A 604 20.57 9.98 26.31
C ALA A 604 21.01 10.55 27.67
N MET A 605 21.73 9.75 28.47
CA MET A 605 22.23 10.14 29.78
C MET A 605 23.43 11.09 29.70
N LEU A 606 24.31 10.92 28.70
CA LEU A 606 25.47 11.79 28.50
C LEU A 606 25.08 13.18 27.95
N LEU A 607 24.08 13.24 27.07
CA LEU A 607 23.57 14.50 26.51
C LEU A 607 22.82 15.33 27.57
N ALA A 608 22.07 14.67 28.46
CA ALA A 608 21.43 15.32 29.59
C ALA A 608 22.46 15.88 30.60
N PHE A 609 23.59 15.19 30.82
CA PHE A 609 24.66 15.67 31.71
C PHE A 609 25.38 16.92 31.17
N VAL A 610 25.62 16.99 29.86
CA VAL A 610 26.27 18.16 29.21
C VAL A 610 25.32 19.36 29.18
N LEU A 611 24.03 19.13 28.94
CA LEU A 611 23.03 20.20 28.89
C LEU A 611 22.66 20.73 30.29
N LEU A 612 22.60 19.88 31.33
CA LEU A 612 22.43 20.33 32.72
C LEU A 612 23.67 21.07 33.23
N GLY A 613 24.88 20.60 32.89
CA GLY A 613 26.14 21.26 33.26
C GLY A 613 26.25 22.67 32.65
N GLY A 614 25.83 22.83 31.39
CA GLY A 614 25.79 24.12 30.69
C GLY A 614 24.78 25.10 31.29
N LEU A 615 23.61 24.63 31.73
CA LEU A 615 22.58 25.49 32.33
C LEU A 615 22.93 25.98 33.75
N ILE A 616 23.63 25.16 34.54
CA ILE A 616 24.06 25.53 35.90
C ILE A 616 25.17 26.59 35.83
N VAL A 617 26.08 26.51 34.85
CA VAL A 617 27.13 27.51 34.64
C VAL A 617 26.55 28.83 34.07
N ARG A 618 25.52 28.78 33.23
CA ARG A 618 24.84 29.97 32.69
C ARG A 618 23.95 30.69 33.71
N ARG A 619 23.33 29.98 34.66
CA ARG A 619 22.54 30.57 35.75
C ARG A 619 23.37 31.10 36.93
N LEU A 620 24.62 30.64 37.09
CA LEU A 620 25.57 31.18 38.08
C LEU A 620 26.32 32.43 37.60
N LEU A 621 26.16 32.81 36.32
CA LEU A 621 26.81 33.98 35.70
C LEU A 621 25.81 35.03 35.20
N SER A 622 24.72 35.27 35.92
CA SER A 622 23.87 36.44 35.68
C SER A 622 24.54 37.72 36.24
N ARG A 623 24.49 38.77 35.42
CA ARG A 623 25.39 39.95 35.38
C ARG A 623 25.26 40.97 36.52
N GLU A 624 24.78 40.57 37.70
CA GLU A 624 24.56 41.50 38.82
C GLU A 624 25.44 41.28 40.06
N ARG A 625 26.04 40.09 40.24
CA ARG A 625 27.02 39.86 41.33
C ARG A 625 28.47 40.18 40.94
N ILE A 626 28.82 40.11 39.66
CA ILE A 626 30.15 40.48 39.15
C ILE A 626 30.37 42.01 39.15
N ARG A 627 29.30 42.81 39.06
CA ARG A 627 29.40 44.28 39.12
C ARG A 627 29.56 44.86 40.54
N ARG A 628 29.28 44.08 41.60
CA ARG A 628 29.55 44.48 43.00
C ARG A 628 30.89 43.95 43.53
N ALA A 629 31.42 42.83 43.02
CA ALA A 629 32.74 42.33 43.40
C ALA A 629 33.91 43.06 42.70
N HIS A 630 33.68 43.72 41.55
CA HIS A 630 34.73 44.49 40.86
C HIS A 630 34.96 45.92 41.43
N ARG A 631 34.14 46.37 42.41
CA ARG A 631 34.31 47.66 43.12
C ARG A 631 34.91 47.54 44.53
N ALA A 632 35.21 46.34 45.00
CA ALA A 632 35.95 46.11 46.23
C ALA A 632 36.94 44.97 45.98
N GLY A 633 38.15 45.32 45.54
CA GLY A 633 39.17 44.34 45.13
C GLY A 633 39.47 43.30 46.22
N GLY A 634 39.22 42.02 45.91
CA GLY A 634 39.57 40.90 46.77
C GLY A 634 39.30 39.53 46.12
N LEU A 635 40.32 38.65 46.10
CA LEU A 635 40.26 37.27 45.62
C LEU A 635 39.29 36.39 46.43
N ILE A 636 38.65 35.40 45.79
CA ILE A 636 38.03 34.26 46.49
C ILE A 636 38.61 32.94 45.96
N ARG A 637 39.16 32.16 46.90
CA ARG A 637 39.68 30.80 46.77
C ARG A 637 38.56 29.75 46.93
N SER A 638 38.78 28.61 46.28
CA SER A 638 38.20 27.25 46.47
C SER A 638 37.12 27.02 47.54
N VAL A 639 36.03 26.36 47.14
CA VAL A 639 35.14 25.62 48.04
C VAL A 639 35.10 24.15 47.59
N GLU A 640 35.70 23.27 48.41
CA GLU A 640 35.52 21.82 48.38
C GLU A 640 34.17 21.44 49.02
N MET A 641 33.54 20.37 48.51
CA MET A 641 32.45 19.68 49.21
C MET A 641 32.70 18.16 49.25
N SER A 642 32.52 17.58 50.45
CA SER A 642 32.85 16.21 50.86
C SER A 642 31.86 15.11 50.42
N PRO A 643 32.26 13.81 50.37
CA PRO A 643 31.55 12.72 49.66
C PRO A 643 30.35 12.10 50.41
N LEU A 644 30.04 12.51 51.64
CA LEU A 644 29.14 11.77 52.54
C LEU A 644 27.64 12.11 52.42
N ARG A 645 27.24 13.01 51.51
CA ARG A 645 25.82 13.27 51.20
C ARG A 645 25.33 12.61 49.91
N ALA A 646 26.20 12.02 49.10
CA ALA A 646 25.83 11.33 47.87
C ALA A 646 25.33 9.88 48.10
N ALA A 647 25.71 9.25 49.22
CA ALA A 647 25.49 7.82 49.43
C ALA A 647 24.13 7.44 50.08
N ARG A 648 23.34 8.41 50.59
CA ARG A 648 22.02 8.12 51.19
C ARG A 648 20.82 8.35 50.26
N GLY A 649 21.03 8.91 49.07
CA GLY A 649 19.98 9.09 48.05
C GLY A 649 19.86 7.95 47.04
N LEU A 650 20.82 7.03 46.98
CA LEU A 650 20.92 6.01 45.92
C LEU A 650 20.19 4.68 46.25
N ALA A 651 19.75 4.48 47.51
CA ALA A 651 19.16 3.23 47.96
C ALA A 651 17.62 3.16 47.90
N LEU A 652 16.94 4.23 47.46
CA LEU A 652 15.47 4.32 47.42
C LEU A 652 14.88 4.35 46.00
N LEU A 653 15.71 4.18 44.97
CA LEU A 653 15.29 4.26 43.55
C LEU A 653 15.31 2.92 42.79
N VAL A 654 15.61 1.80 43.48
CA VAL A 654 15.79 0.48 42.84
C VAL A 654 14.55 -0.44 42.96
N LEU A 655 13.47 -0.03 43.64
CA LEU A 655 12.32 -0.92 43.93
C LEU A 655 10.97 -0.55 43.26
N ALA A 656 10.93 0.30 42.23
CA ALA A 656 9.64 0.78 41.68
C ALA A 656 9.46 0.72 40.15
N PHE A 657 10.22 -0.11 39.40
CA PHE A 657 10.01 -0.24 37.94
C PHE A 657 10.03 -1.70 37.47
N GLY A 658 8.96 -2.43 37.81
CA GLY A 658 8.51 -3.59 37.03
C GLY A 658 7.27 -3.17 36.23
N GLY A 659 7.45 -2.78 34.97
CA GLY A 659 6.37 -2.46 34.05
C GLY A 659 6.25 -3.51 32.93
N SER A 660 5.02 -3.92 32.65
CA SER A 660 4.59 -4.86 31.59
C SER A 660 4.93 -4.36 30.18
N PRO A 661 5.06 -5.24 29.16
CA PRO A 661 5.29 -4.82 27.77
C PRO A 661 4.07 -4.10 27.21
N GLY A 662 4.30 -3.00 26.49
CA GLY A 662 3.28 -2.25 25.75
C GLY A 662 3.78 -1.92 24.34
N CYS A 663 2.86 -1.88 23.38
CA CYS A 663 3.12 -1.49 21.99
C CYS A 663 3.56 -0.02 21.92
N SER A 664 4.57 0.28 21.11
CA SER A 664 5.03 1.65 20.83
C SER A 664 5.06 1.89 19.33
N VAL A 665 4.43 2.99 18.90
CA VAL A 665 4.47 3.51 17.52
C VAL A 665 5.74 4.37 17.35
N PRO A 666 6.56 4.21 16.30
CA PRO A 666 7.71 5.08 16.02
C PRO A 666 7.30 6.51 15.67
N GLY A 667 8.07 7.49 16.14
CA GLY A 667 7.71 8.91 16.23
C GLY A 667 8.00 9.78 15.02
N ASP A 668 8.20 9.20 13.83
CA ASP A 668 8.69 9.96 12.67
C ASP A 668 7.57 10.55 11.78
N LEU A 669 6.31 10.40 12.22
CA LEU A 669 5.11 10.99 11.60
C LEU A 669 4.50 12.15 12.40
N LEU A 670 5.27 12.81 13.27
CA LEU A 670 4.78 13.90 14.12
C LEU A 670 5.41 15.25 13.75
N LEU A 671 5.14 15.72 12.54
CA LEU A 671 5.05 17.15 12.30
C LEU A 671 3.56 17.51 12.43
N GLU A 672 3.24 18.23 13.51
CA GLU A 672 1.96 18.89 13.83
C GLU A 672 0.86 18.14 14.62
N ARG A 673 1.09 16.94 15.17
CA ARG A 673 0.15 16.30 16.14
C ARG A 673 0.76 16.11 17.55
N ALA A 674 -0.08 16.25 18.58
CA ALA A 674 0.29 16.15 19.99
C ALA A 674 0.64 14.70 20.41
N CYS A 675 1.69 14.53 21.23
CA CYS A 675 2.15 13.24 21.74
C CYS A 675 1.05 12.48 22.55
N PRO A 676 0.90 11.15 22.42
CA PRO A 676 -0.12 10.38 23.13
C PRO A 676 0.35 10.07 24.57
N CYS A 677 -0.04 10.91 25.53
CA CYS A 677 0.26 10.69 26.94
C CYS A 677 -0.88 9.94 27.65
N LEU A 678 -0.53 8.97 28.48
CA LEU A 678 -1.47 8.20 29.31
C LEU A 678 -1.94 9.05 30.51
N GLU A 679 -2.89 9.95 30.27
CA GLU A 679 -3.46 10.82 31.32
C GLU A 679 -4.12 10.02 32.45
N ALA A 680 -4.74 8.87 32.13
CA ALA A 680 -5.31 7.93 33.09
C ALA A 680 -4.27 7.35 34.09
N GLN A 681 -2.97 7.51 33.82
CA GLN A 681 -1.88 7.03 34.67
C GLN A 681 -1.05 8.17 35.29
N GLY A 682 -1.55 9.41 35.25
CA GLY A 682 -0.94 10.56 35.94
C GLY A 682 0.19 11.26 35.18
N TYR A 683 0.17 11.22 33.84
CA TYR A 683 1.14 11.90 32.98
C TYR A 683 0.44 12.88 32.03
N VAL A 684 1.02 14.06 31.83
CA VAL A 684 0.50 15.13 30.98
C VAL A 684 1.57 15.53 29.96
N CYS A 685 1.17 15.95 28.77
CA CYS A 685 2.09 16.35 27.70
C CYS A 685 2.67 17.75 27.98
N ASP A 686 4.00 17.86 28.16
CA ASP A 686 4.69 19.15 28.09
C ASP A 686 4.86 19.56 26.63
N ARG A 687 3.99 20.47 26.16
CA ARG A 687 3.96 20.93 24.77
C ARG A 687 5.22 21.69 24.34
N SER A 688 6.02 22.21 25.27
CA SER A 688 7.26 22.92 24.94
C SER A 688 8.42 21.99 24.59
N THR A 689 8.35 20.73 25.02
CA THR A 689 9.39 19.72 24.81
C THR A 689 8.87 18.46 24.11
N ASN A 690 7.56 18.37 23.87
CA ASN A 690 6.85 17.22 23.31
C ASN A 690 7.14 15.91 24.06
N THR A 691 7.16 15.96 25.40
CA THR A 691 7.40 14.79 26.27
C THR A 691 6.33 14.63 27.35
N CYS A 692 5.98 13.39 27.69
CA CYS A 692 5.05 13.10 28.80
C CYS A 692 5.75 13.25 30.16
N VAL A 693 5.26 14.17 30.99
CA VAL A 693 5.76 14.42 32.35
C VAL A 693 4.70 14.04 33.40
N PRO A 694 5.08 13.60 34.61
CA PRO A 694 4.10 13.34 35.66
C PRO A 694 3.30 14.61 35.98
N SER A 695 1.98 14.49 36.12
CA SER A 695 1.04 15.60 36.37
C SER A 695 1.39 16.46 37.57
N ALA A 696 2.10 15.90 38.56
CA ALA A 696 2.59 16.58 39.75
C ALA A 696 3.77 17.56 39.52
N ARG A 697 4.24 17.78 38.28
CA ARG A 697 5.39 18.65 37.97
C ARG A 697 5.07 19.94 37.19
N LEU A 698 3.80 20.22 36.88
CA LEU A 698 3.43 21.51 36.28
C LEU A 698 3.16 22.54 37.41
N PRO A 699 3.82 23.72 37.42
CA PRO A 699 3.42 24.80 38.32
C PRO A 699 2.12 25.42 37.81
N ASP A 700 1.17 25.67 38.72
CA ASP A 700 -0.16 26.19 38.39
C ASP A 700 -0.10 27.50 37.57
N GLY A 701 -0.74 27.49 36.38
CA GLY A 701 -1.26 28.69 35.71
C GLY A 701 -0.51 29.24 34.49
N ALA A 702 -0.40 28.50 33.37
CA ALA A 702 0.01 29.08 32.08
C ALA A 702 -0.98 28.73 30.95
N THR A 703 -1.68 29.76 30.45
CA THR A 703 -2.59 29.76 29.30
C THR A 703 -1.83 29.79 27.97
N VAL A 704 -2.37 29.13 26.95
CA VAL A 704 -1.87 29.14 25.56
C VAL A 704 -2.43 30.38 24.84
N GLY A 705 -1.56 31.19 24.24
CA GLY A 705 -1.94 32.34 23.42
C GLY A 705 -1.13 32.39 22.12
N ASP A 706 -1.87 32.45 21.02
CA ASP A 706 -1.64 32.98 19.67
C ASP A 706 -0.21 33.16 19.12
N ALA A 707 -0.01 32.56 17.93
CA ALA A 707 0.76 33.16 16.84
C ALA A 707 0.10 32.80 15.50
N GLY A 708 -0.33 33.84 14.76
CA GLY A 708 -0.93 33.77 13.42
C GLY A 708 0.06 33.56 12.27
N PRO A 709 -0.40 33.66 11.01
CA PRO A 709 0.12 32.93 9.85
C PRO A 709 1.15 33.71 9.01
N MET A 710 1.94 32.98 8.20
CA MET A 710 2.74 33.52 7.10
C MET A 710 2.20 32.99 5.78
N ASP A 711 1.93 33.95 4.88
CA ASP A 711 1.34 33.83 3.54
C ASP A 711 2.11 32.95 2.54
N GLY A 712 1.35 32.30 1.65
CA GLY A 712 1.82 31.73 0.39
C GLY A 712 0.67 31.21 -0.47
N GLY A 713 0.00 32.09 -1.23
CA GLY A 713 -0.94 31.69 -2.29
C GLY A 713 -0.25 31.20 -3.58
N PRO A 714 -0.98 31.07 -4.70
CA PRO A 714 -1.76 29.89 -5.06
C PRO A 714 -1.14 29.15 -6.26
N ILE A 715 -1.31 27.82 -6.33
CA ILE A 715 -1.02 27.06 -7.55
C ILE A 715 -2.18 26.09 -7.83
N ASP A 716 -2.67 26.21 -9.06
CA ASP A 716 -3.70 25.45 -9.77
C ASP A 716 -3.67 23.93 -9.47
N ALA A 717 -4.78 23.40 -8.97
CA ALA A 717 -4.99 21.97 -8.71
C ALA A 717 -5.74 21.33 -9.88
N GLY A 718 -5.03 20.49 -10.64
CA GLY A 718 -5.63 19.44 -11.46
C GLY A 718 -5.87 18.17 -10.61
N PRO A 719 -6.71 17.22 -11.06
CA PRO A 719 -7.27 16.18 -10.21
C PRO A 719 -6.19 15.21 -9.73
N VAL A 720 -6.05 15.13 -8.41
CA VAL A 720 -5.25 14.13 -7.69
C VAL A 720 -6.12 12.90 -7.42
N ASP A 721 -5.82 11.79 -8.09
CA ASP A 721 -6.43 10.48 -7.83
C ASP A 721 -5.78 9.85 -6.58
N ALA A 722 -6.55 9.81 -5.49
CA ALA A 722 -6.18 9.12 -4.26
C ALA A 722 -6.36 7.60 -4.44
N GLY A 723 -5.25 6.85 -4.33
CA GLY A 723 -5.29 5.38 -4.20
C GLY A 723 -5.66 4.96 -2.77
N PRO A 724 -6.15 3.72 -2.56
CA PRO A 724 -6.63 3.26 -1.26
C PRO A 724 -5.48 3.10 -0.26
N VAL A 725 -5.64 3.76 0.89
CA VAL A 725 -4.87 3.65 2.13
C VAL A 725 -5.34 2.45 2.96
N ASP A 726 -4.38 1.69 3.50
CA ASP A 726 -4.62 0.57 4.42
C ASP A 726 -5.25 1.06 5.75
N ALA A 727 -6.58 0.93 5.87
CA ALA A 727 -7.28 1.10 7.14
C ALA A 727 -7.06 -0.13 8.03
N GLY A 728 -6.46 0.03 9.21
CA GLY A 728 -6.51 -1.00 10.27
C GLY A 728 -7.97 -1.35 10.64
N PRO A 729 -8.24 -2.39 11.46
CA PRO A 729 -9.60 -2.62 11.92
C PRO A 729 -10.07 -1.33 12.59
N PRO A 730 -11.18 -0.74 12.14
CA PRO A 730 -11.49 0.59 12.57
C PRO A 730 -11.73 0.55 14.08
N ALA A 731 -11.10 1.48 14.78
CA ALA A 731 -11.30 1.65 16.21
C ALA A 731 -12.80 1.80 16.49
N GLU A 732 -13.26 1.41 17.68
CA GLU A 732 -14.62 1.74 18.11
C GLU A 732 -14.87 3.23 17.78
N PRO A 733 -15.98 3.56 17.09
CA PRO A 733 -16.17 4.90 16.56
C PRO A 733 -15.96 5.92 17.66
N PRO A 734 -15.21 7.02 17.39
CA PRO A 734 -14.91 8.02 18.39
C PRO A 734 -16.22 8.52 19.02
N SER A 735 -16.18 8.86 20.31
CA SER A 735 -17.35 9.45 20.97
C SER A 735 -17.82 10.67 20.18
N VAL A 736 -19.02 10.58 19.63
CA VAL A 736 -19.63 11.65 18.85
C VAL A 736 -20.09 12.75 19.82
N PRO A 737 -19.80 14.04 19.55
CA PRO A 737 -20.41 15.12 20.31
C PRO A 737 -21.93 14.95 20.29
N THR A 738 -22.57 14.91 21.46
CA THR A 738 -24.04 14.80 21.58
C THR A 738 -24.56 16.04 22.29
N ASP A 739 -24.18 17.22 21.81
CA ASP A 739 -24.48 18.49 22.50
C ASP A 739 -25.98 18.80 22.51
N CYS A 740 -26.68 18.42 21.44
CA CYS A 740 -28.14 18.50 21.32
C CYS A 740 -28.84 17.13 21.45
N TRP A 741 -28.14 16.09 21.94
CA TRP A 741 -28.69 14.73 22.15
C TRP A 741 -28.47 14.25 23.59
N ARG A 742 -29.04 13.09 23.95
CA ARG A 742 -28.58 12.33 25.12
C ARG A 742 -27.30 11.56 24.77
N PRO A 743 -26.51 11.09 25.75
CA PRO A 743 -25.36 10.23 25.46
C PRO A 743 -25.79 8.96 24.70
N ALA A 744 -24.98 8.53 23.72
CA ALA A 744 -25.26 7.38 22.87
C ALA A 744 -25.46 6.06 23.66
N GLY A 745 -26.33 5.18 23.17
CA GLY A 745 -26.62 3.87 23.79
C GLY A 745 -27.68 3.90 24.90
N ALA A 746 -28.47 4.98 25.00
CA ALA A 746 -29.54 5.12 25.99
C ALA A 746 -30.80 4.29 25.68
N CYS A 747 -30.93 3.77 24.45
CA CYS A 747 -32.13 3.09 23.95
C CYS A 747 -31.82 1.63 23.55
N ASP A 748 -32.59 0.69 24.10
CA ASP A 748 -32.35 -0.75 23.92
C ASP A 748 -33.14 -1.35 22.75
N TRP A 749 -32.54 -1.35 21.55
CA TRP A 749 -33.09 -1.95 20.33
C TRP A 749 -33.11 -3.48 20.30
N SER A 750 -32.60 -4.16 21.34
CA SER A 750 -32.63 -5.62 21.43
C SER A 750 -33.99 -6.17 21.89
N ALA A 751 -34.83 -5.33 22.54
CA ALA A 751 -36.13 -5.68 23.10
C ALA A 751 -37.27 -4.81 22.51
N PRO A 752 -37.81 -5.14 21.32
CA PRO A 752 -38.81 -4.31 20.63
C PRO A 752 -40.08 -4.01 21.43
N ASP A 753 -40.50 -4.91 22.33
CA ASP A 753 -41.67 -4.70 23.19
C ASP A 753 -41.48 -3.60 24.26
N ALA A 754 -40.23 -3.15 24.46
CA ALA A 754 -39.87 -2.03 25.34
C ALA A 754 -40.01 -0.66 24.66
N PHE A 755 -40.29 -0.61 23.36
CA PHE A 755 -40.50 0.63 22.61
C PHE A 755 -41.97 1.05 22.68
N THR A 756 -42.22 2.23 23.23
CA THR A 756 -43.43 3.00 22.93
C THR A 756 -43.02 4.27 22.24
N PHE A 757 -43.58 4.51 21.05
CA PHE A 757 -43.32 5.73 20.30
C PHE A 757 -44.41 6.75 20.62
N GLU A 758 -43.99 7.93 21.07
CA GLU A 758 -44.83 9.12 21.08
C GLU A 758 -44.56 9.92 19.81
N PRO A 759 -45.58 10.17 18.96
CA PRO A 759 -45.46 11.10 17.84
C PRO A 759 -45.25 12.52 18.33
N ASP A 760 -44.34 13.27 17.72
CA ASP A 760 -44.22 14.71 17.94
C ASP A 760 -45.53 15.44 17.58
N ASP A 761 -45.96 16.38 18.41
CA ASP A 761 -47.18 17.16 18.23
C ASP A 761 -47.02 18.35 17.26
N GLY A 762 -45.89 18.38 16.53
CA GLY A 762 -45.53 19.44 15.60
C GLY A 762 -44.85 20.64 16.25
N THR A 763 -44.58 20.62 17.57
CA THR A 763 -43.92 21.72 18.25
C THR A 763 -42.40 21.74 18.09
N THR A 764 -41.78 20.61 17.72
CA THR A 764 -40.31 20.48 17.66
C THR A 764 -39.72 20.56 16.24
N LEU A 765 -40.45 20.08 15.23
CA LEU A 765 -40.02 20.19 13.82
C LEU A 765 -40.37 21.54 13.18
N GLY A 766 -41.23 22.36 13.80
CA GLY A 766 -41.55 23.71 13.32
C GLY A 766 -42.16 23.74 11.92
N ALA A 767 -41.73 24.68 11.07
CA ALA A 767 -42.21 24.83 9.69
C ALA A 767 -41.63 23.79 8.70
N LEU A 768 -40.78 22.87 9.17
CA LEU A 768 -40.11 21.83 8.37
C LEU A 768 -41.04 20.65 8.03
N SER A 769 -42.36 20.84 8.10
CA SER A 769 -43.35 19.77 7.91
C SER A 769 -43.57 19.40 6.45
N ILE A 770 -42.75 19.87 5.48
CA ILE A 770 -42.83 19.53 4.03
C ILE A 770 -41.43 19.52 3.42
N VAL A 771 -40.66 18.46 3.68
CA VAL A 771 -39.28 18.30 3.20
C VAL A 771 -38.98 16.81 2.92
N ASN A 772 -37.94 16.52 2.14
CA ASN A 772 -37.48 15.15 1.86
C ASN A 772 -36.00 14.96 2.27
N ASN A 773 -35.53 13.70 2.23
CA ASN A 773 -34.20 13.17 2.56
C ASN A 773 -33.57 13.82 3.79
N VAL A 774 -34.32 13.82 4.89
CA VAL A 774 -33.91 14.47 6.13
C VAL A 774 -32.77 13.70 6.81
N GLY A 775 -31.66 14.38 7.09
CA GLY A 775 -30.48 13.85 7.77
C GLY A 775 -30.07 14.69 8.98
N TYR A 776 -29.66 14.02 10.06
CA TYR A 776 -29.13 14.68 11.25
C TYR A 776 -27.65 15.04 11.13
N SER A 777 -27.25 16.19 11.68
CA SER A 777 -25.86 16.36 12.08
C SER A 777 -25.52 15.42 13.25
N PRO A 778 -24.26 14.97 13.35
CA PRO A 778 -23.83 14.10 14.46
C PRO A 778 -24.07 14.71 15.86
N ASP A 779 -23.93 16.03 16.00
CA ASP A 779 -24.21 16.76 17.26
C ASP A 779 -25.70 16.98 17.56
N GLY A 780 -26.56 16.76 16.57
CA GLY A 780 -27.99 16.92 16.67
C GLY A 780 -28.50 18.34 16.67
N CYS A 781 -27.65 19.31 16.41
CA CYS A 781 -28.06 20.71 16.42
C CYS A 781 -28.50 21.17 15.02
N GLU A 782 -28.21 20.39 13.97
CA GLU A 782 -28.56 20.68 12.58
C GLU A 782 -29.37 19.54 11.94
N LEU A 783 -30.22 19.92 11.00
CA LEU A 783 -30.95 19.05 10.07
C LEU A 783 -30.65 19.48 8.65
N PHE A 784 -30.25 18.54 7.80
CA PHE A 784 -30.15 18.73 6.36
C PHE A 784 -31.34 18.08 5.68
N PHE A 785 -31.91 18.73 4.67
CA PHE A 785 -33.08 18.22 3.96
C PHE A 785 -33.18 18.88 2.59
N ASP A 786 -33.85 18.24 1.63
CA ASP A 786 -34.15 18.87 0.34
C ASP A 786 -35.58 19.43 0.29
N SER A 787 -35.70 20.57 -0.39
CA SER A 787 -36.97 21.21 -0.70
C SER A 787 -37.69 20.42 -1.79
N SER A 788 -39.01 20.63 -1.96
CA SER A 788 -39.74 20.02 -3.08
C SER A 788 -39.20 20.40 -4.48
N GLY A 789 -38.35 21.43 -4.55
CA GLY A 789 -37.64 21.85 -5.76
C GLY A 789 -36.31 21.13 -6.01
N GLY A 790 -35.85 20.32 -5.06
CA GLY A 790 -34.55 19.64 -5.10
C GLY A 790 -33.38 20.46 -4.55
N GLU A 791 -33.66 21.59 -3.90
CA GLU A 791 -32.64 22.45 -3.28
C GLU A 791 -32.29 21.93 -1.88
N LEU A 792 -31.01 21.85 -1.56
CA LEU A 792 -30.51 21.40 -0.26
C LEU A 792 -30.52 22.54 0.77
N HIS A 793 -31.23 22.32 1.88
CA HIS A 793 -31.39 23.26 3.00
C HIS A 793 -30.76 22.74 4.29
N VAL A 794 -30.55 23.66 5.24
CA VAL A 794 -30.14 23.34 6.61
C VAL A 794 -31.02 24.07 7.63
N ALA A 795 -31.49 23.37 8.65
CA ALA A 795 -32.17 23.94 9.82
C ALA A 795 -31.37 23.73 11.09
N ARG A 796 -31.48 24.65 12.06
CA ARG A 796 -30.74 24.64 13.32
C ARG A 796 -31.65 24.73 14.54
N ARG A 797 -31.25 24.09 15.64
CA ARG A 797 -31.89 24.27 16.96
C ARG A 797 -30.86 24.63 18.02
N ALA A 798 -31.30 25.36 19.05
CA ALA A 798 -30.42 25.83 20.12
C ALA A 798 -30.06 24.75 21.16
N ALA A 799 -30.92 23.74 21.34
CA ALA A 799 -30.74 22.65 22.31
C ALA A 799 -31.69 21.49 22.02
N HIS A 800 -31.46 20.33 22.67
CA HIS A 800 -32.38 19.19 22.62
C HIS A 800 -33.82 19.60 23.00
N GLY A 801 -34.79 19.35 22.11
CA GLY A 801 -36.21 19.68 22.31
C GLY A 801 -36.61 21.13 21.99
N ALA A 802 -35.67 22.00 21.59
CA ALA A 802 -36.00 23.28 20.97
C ALA A 802 -36.45 23.06 19.51
N PRO A 803 -37.32 23.93 18.97
CA PRO A 803 -37.74 23.83 17.57
C PRO A 803 -36.55 24.05 16.62
N PHE A 804 -36.55 23.33 15.49
CA PHE A 804 -35.63 23.63 14.39
C PHE A 804 -36.12 24.82 13.57
N GLU A 805 -35.19 25.73 13.25
CA GLU A 805 -35.41 26.91 12.43
C GLU A 805 -34.66 26.75 11.10
N ASP A 806 -35.38 26.80 9.97
CA ASP A 806 -34.80 26.77 8.62
C ASP A 806 -33.86 27.96 8.41
N GLN A 807 -32.62 27.69 8.04
CA GLN A 807 -31.59 28.70 7.75
C GLN A 807 -31.48 29.00 6.25
N GLY A 808 -32.23 28.29 5.40
CA GLY A 808 -32.19 28.40 3.94
C GLY A 808 -31.25 27.39 3.29
N VAL A 809 -30.92 27.65 2.02
CA VAL A 809 -30.08 26.78 1.18
C VAL A 809 -28.65 26.68 1.71
N VAL A 810 -28.01 25.55 1.47
CA VAL A 810 -26.60 25.33 1.83
C VAL A 810 -25.68 25.99 0.81
N ASP A 811 -25.35 27.26 1.08
CA ASP A 811 -24.50 28.09 0.22
C ASP A 811 -23.15 27.43 -0.12
N GLY A 812 -22.86 27.28 -1.42
CA GLY A 812 -21.61 26.70 -1.93
C GLY A 812 -21.67 25.20 -2.22
N VAL A 813 -22.73 24.52 -1.77
CA VAL A 813 -23.06 23.13 -2.15
C VAL A 813 -24.17 23.13 -3.21
N GLU A 814 -25.20 23.94 -2.99
CA GLU A 814 -26.34 24.10 -3.89
C GLU A 814 -25.93 24.70 -5.24
N MET A 815 -26.42 24.11 -6.34
CA MET A 815 -26.18 24.60 -7.70
C MET A 815 -27.50 24.89 -8.44
N PRO A 816 -27.62 26.05 -9.12
CA PRO A 816 -28.85 26.37 -9.84
C PRO A 816 -29.19 25.37 -10.95
N GLY A 817 -30.35 24.72 -10.83
CA GLY A 817 -30.89 23.84 -11.86
C GLY A 817 -30.47 22.37 -11.75
N THR A 818 -29.81 21.99 -10.67
CA THR A 818 -29.51 20.60 -10.30
C THR A 818 -30.36 20.20 -9.10
N ARG A 819 -30.35 18.90 -8.78
CA ARG A 819 -30.94 18.38 -7.55
C ARG A 819 -29.84 17.87 -6.64
N GLU A 820 -29.78 18.43 -5.44
CA GLU A 820 -28.87 18.01 -4.37
C GLU A 820 -29.69 17.35 -3.24
N THR A 821 -29.50 16.06 -3.00
CA THR A 821 -30.32 15.29 -2.05
C THR A 821 -29.49 14.43 -1.09
N SER A 822 -30.14 13.91 -0.04
CA SER A 822 -29.53 12.95 0.91
C SER A 822 -28.23 13.46 1.54
N ALA A 823 -28.24 14.70 2.00
CA ALA A 823 -27.02 15.29 2.55
C ALA A 823 -26.72 14.77 3.96
N SER A 824 -25.44 14.53 4.22
CA SER A 824 -24.94 14.10 5.52
C SER A 824 -23.57 14.72 5.80
N ILE A 825 -23.27 15.00 7.07
CA ILE A 825 -22.08 15.75 7.47
C ILE A 825 -21.24 14.98 8.49
N THR A 826 -19.93 15.22 8.44
CA THR A 826 -18.94 14.66 9.38
C THR A 826 -19.10 15.18 10.82
N PRO A 827 -18.59 14.43 11.83
CA PRO A 827 -18.73 14.82 13.25
C PRO A 827 -18.12 16.18 13.61
N ASP A 828 -17.04 16.57 12.95
CA ASP A 828 -16.41 17.88 13.12
C ASP A 828 -17.20 19.01 12.41
N GLY A 829 -18.10 18.65 11.51
CA GLY A 829 -18.89 19.57 10.69
C GLY A 829 -18.10 20.18 9.53
N LEU A 830 -16.98 19.58 9.11
CA LEU A 830 -16.04 20.16 8.14
C LEU A 830 -16.11 19.56 6.74
N GLN A 831 -16.82 18.43 6.58
CA GLN A 831 -17.06 17.78 5.29
C GLN A 831 -18.52 17.33 5.16
N ILE A 832 -19.16 17.68 4.05
CA ILE A 832 -20.54 17.30 3.70
C ILE A 832 -20.54 16.40 2.46
N PHE A 833 -21.42 15.40 2.45
CA PHE A 833 -21.66 14.46 1.35
C PHE A 833 -23.12 14.55 0.91
N TYR A 834 -23.38 14.42 -0.38
CA TYR A 834 -24.73 14.50 -0.94
C TYR A 834 -24.78 13.84 -2.33
N ALA A 835 -25.98 13.45 -2.77
CA ALA A 835 -26.24 12.95 -4.10
C ALA A 835 -26.62 14.10 -5.05
N THR A 836 -26.12 14.09 -6.29
CA THR A 836 -26.42 15.13 -7.28
C THR A 836 -26.55 14.59 -8.71
N ASP A 837 -27.44 15.22 -9.49
CA ASP A 837 -27.64 14.95 -10.92
C ASP A 837 -26.95 15.96 -11.86
N ARG A 838 -26.03 16.77 -11.32
CA ARG A 838 -25.29 17.81 -12.07
C ARG A 838 -24.59 17.33 -13.33
N ASP A 839 -24.11 16.08 -13.34
CA ASP A 839 -23.40 15.50 -14.48
C ASP A 839 -24.34 14.97 -15.58
N GLY A 840 -25.66 15.04 -15.39
CA GLY A 840 -26.69 14.85 -16.42
C GLY A 840 -26.96 13.41 -16.88
N ASP A 841 -25.98 12.52 -16.78
CA ASP A 841 -26.12 11.12 -17.24
C ASP A 841 -26.64 10.18 -16.14
N PHE A 842 -26.16 10.34 -14.90
CA PHE A 842 -26.53 9.53 -13.72
C PHE A 842 -26.33 10.34 -12.43
N VAL A 843 -27.02 9.96 -11.37
CA VAL A 843 -26.79 10.55 -10.03
C VAL A 843 -25.51 10.03 -9.41
N THR A 844 -24.68 10.94 -8.91
CA THR A 844 -23.39 10.64 -8.29
C THR A 844 -23.33 11.18 -6.86
N VAL A 845 -22.45 10.60 -6.04
CA VAL A 845 -22.17 11.09 -4.69
C VAL A 845 -20.97 12.03 -4.75
N GLU A 846 -21.16 13.25 -4.25
CA GLU A 846 -20.12 14.27 -4.16
C GLU A 846 -19.86 14.67 -2.70
N SER A 847 -18.74 15.34 -2.46
CA SER A 847 -18.44 15.96 -1.18
C SER A 847 -17.83 17.35 -1.33
N ALA A 848 -18.06 18.20 -0.33
CA ALA A 848 -17.42 19.50 -0.17
C ALA A 848 -16.83 19.63 1.24
N THR A 849 -15.79 20.46 1.39
CA THR A 849 -15.06 20.65 2.65
C THR A 849 -15.03 22.11 3.07
N ARG A 850 -14.73 22.41 4.33
CA ARG A 850 -14.49 23.77 4.82
C ARG A 850 -13.49 23.73 6.00
N PRO A 851 -12.67 24.79 6.19
CA PRO A 851 -11.66 24.80 7.24
C PRO A 851 -12.25 24.95 8.66
N ASP A 852 -13.45 25.53 8.78
CA ASP A 852 -14.20 25.68 10.03
C ASP A 852 -15.71 25.80 9.73
N ARG A 853 -16.56 25.74 10.77
CA ARG A 853 -18.03 25.72 10.62
C ARG A 853 -18.64 27.04 10.13
N ASP A 854 -17.90 28.15 10.19
CA ASP A 854 -18.35 29.47 9.75
C ASP A 854 -17.84 29.83 8.34
N SER A 855 -16.88 29.06 7.83
CA SER A 855 -16.32 29.21 6.49
C SER A 855 -17.24 28.63 5.40
N PRO A 856 -17.20 29.22 4.17
CA PRO A 856 -17.92 28.68 3.02
C PRO A 856 -17.37 27.32 2.60
N TRP A 857 -18.22 26.51 1.96
CA TRP A 857 -17.83 25.23 1.37
C TRP A 857 -16.88 25.42 0.18
N THR A 858 -15.94 24.48 0.01
CA THR A 858 -15.12 24.36 -1.19
C THR A 858 -15.94 23.94 -2.40
N MET A 859 -15.36 24.06 -3.59
CA MET A 859 -15.93 23.42 -4.78
C MET A 859 -16.16 21.92 -4.53
N PRO A 860 -17.35 21.39 -4.85
CA PRO A 860 -17.66 19.98 -4.68
C PRO A 860 -16.77 19.07 -5.53
N THR A 861 -16.54 17.85 -5.03
CA THR A 861 -15.73 16.82 -5.69
C THR A 861 -16.45 15.48 -5.67
N ARG A 862 -16.50 14.82 -6.84
CA ARG A 862 -17.04 13.46 -6.97
C ARG A 862 -16.29 12.47 -6.08
N GLN A 863 -17.02 11.55 -5.47
CA GLN A 863 -16.49 10.48 -4.63
C GLN A 863 -16.50 9.14 -5.40
N PRO A 864 -15.37 8.68 -5.98
CA PRO A 864 -15.36 7.49 -6.84
C PRO A 864 -15.72 6.21 -6.09
N GLY A 865 -15.31 6.08 -4.82
CA GLY A 865 -15.66 4.92 -3.98
C GLY A 865 -17.16 4.81 -3.67
N LEU A 866 -17.90 5.90 -3.83
CA LEU A 866 -19.33 6.03 -3.54
C LEU A 866 -20.20 6.22 -4.79
N SER A 867 -19.60 6.27 -5.99
CA SER A 867 -20.28 6.55 -7.26
C SER A 867 -20.06 5.41 -8.25
N PHE A 868 -20.94 4.40 -8.23
CA PHE A 868 -20.88 3.33 -9.21
C PHE A 868 -21.21 3.85 -10.61
N ALA A 869 -20.37 3.47 -11.57
CA ALA A 869 -20.52 3.91 -12.95
C ALA A 869 -21.77 3.29 -13.60
N GLY A 870 -22.54 4.13 -14.31
CA GLY A 870 -23.67 3.68 -15.13
C GLY A 870 -24.97 3.40 -14.36
N VAL A 871 -25.08 3.84 -13.11
CA VAL A 871 -26.28 3.69 -12.27
C VAL A 871 -26.52 4.96 -11.43
N ASN A 872 -27.77 5.21 -11.01
CA ASN A 872 -28.08 6.29 -10.09
C ASN A 872 -27.71 5.91 -8.65
N ASN A 873 -26.89 6.71 -7.98
CA ASN A 873 -26.39 6.46 -6.62
C ASN A 873 -27.18 7.29 -5.59
N TRP A 874 -28.41 6.86 -5.29
CA TRP A 874 -29.33 7.54 -4.38
C TRP A 874 -29.12 7.18 -2.89
N ASP A 875 -29.80 7.93 -2.03
CA ASP A 875 -30.01 7.70 -0.59
C ASP A 875 -28.73 7.53 0.24
N GLY A 876 -27.77 8.42 0.00
CA GLY A 876 -26.51 8.45 0.74
C GLY A 876 -26.67 8.86 2.21
N LEU A 877 -26.09 8.09 3.12
CA LEU A 877 -26.02 8.38 4.55
C LEU A 877 -24.60 8.15 5.05
N LEU A 878 -23.95 9.22 5.51
CA LEU A 878 -22.79 9.13 6.39
C LEU A 878 -23.24 8.79 7.81
N ALA A 879 -22.79 7.66 8.35
CA ALA A 879 -23.05 7.28 9.73
C ALA A 879 -22.52 8.35 10.70
N PRO A 880 -23.13 8.60 11.88
CA PRO A 880 -22.81 9.75 12.72
C PRO A 880 -21.35 9.84 13.18
N HIS A 881 -20.62 8.72 13.23
CA HIS A 881 -19.19 8.68 13.54
C HIS A 881 -18.28 9.05 12.36
N GLY A 882 -18.83 9.19 11.16
CA GLY A 882 -18.15 9.65 9.95
C GLY A 882 -17.28 8.62 9.25
N LEU A 883 -17.27 7.34 9.65
CA LEU A 883 -16.35 6.32 9.09
C LEU A 883 -17.02 5.30 8.16
N ARG A 884 -18.35 5.35 8.03
CA ARG A 884 -19.12 4.49 7.13
C ARG A 884 -20.14 5.30 6.36
N PHE A 885 -20.24 5.01 5.08
CA PHE A 885 -21.21 5.61 4.18
C PHE A 885 -22.12 4.50 3.65
N TYR A 886 -23.42 4.63 3.88
CA TYR A 886 -24.44 3.72 3.38
C TYR A 886 -25.17 4.37 2.21
N TRP A 887 -25.49 3.64 1.14
CA TRP A 887 -26.30 4.17 0.04
C TRP A 887 -26.96 3.04 -0.75
N SER A 888 -27.91 3.39 -1.61
CA SER A 888 -28.73 2.45 -2.38
C SER A 888 -28.68 2.73 -3.88
N PRO A 889 -27.64 2.25 -4.60
CA PRO A 889 -27.55 2.44 -6.04
C PRO A 889 -28.63 1.63 -6.77
N GLU A 890 -29.26 2.22 -7.79
CA GLU A 890 -30.28 1.56 -8.62
C GLU A 890 -29.68 0.42 -9.45
N ARG A 891 -30.23 -0.80 -9.31
CA ARG A 891 -29.78 -1.99 -10.04
C ARG A 891 -30.93 -2.76 -10.69
N PRO A 892 -30.65 -3.67 -11.64
CA PRO A 892 -31.68 -4.55 -12.19
C PRO A 892 -32.31 -5.42 -11.09
N GLY A 893 -33.56 -5.13 -10.72
CA GLY A 893 -34.29 -5.85 -9.68
C GLY A 893 -34.68 -5.00 -8.46
N GLY A 894 -34.14 -3.78 -8.33
CA GLY A 894 -34.41 -2.88 -7.21
C GLY A 894 -33.14 -2.16 -6.74
N GLN A 895 -33.25 -1.43 -5.63
CA GLN A 895 -32.10 -0.90 -4.90
C GLN A 895 -31.66 -1.90 -3.82
N ASP A 896 -30.36 -2.04 -3.59
CA ASP A 896 -29.83 -2.77 -2.42
C ASP A 896 -28.98 -1.81 -1.57
N LEU A 897 -28.83 -2.08 -0.29
CA LEU A 897 -27.93 -1.31 0.58
C LEU A 897 -26.47 -1.69 0.37
N TYR A 898 -25.64 -0.69 0.08
CA TYR A 898 -24.19 -0.76 0.06
C TYR A 898 -23.59 -0.01 1.23
N VAL A 899 -22.39 -0.41 1.64
CA VAL A 899 -21.60 0.27 2.64
C VAL A 899 -20.16 0.43 2.17
N ALA A 900 -19.62 1.63 2.30
CA ALA A 900 -18.20 1.92 2.16
C ALA A 900 -17.63 2.33 3.51
N ALA A 901 -16.37 1.98 3.75
CA ALA A 901 -15.65 2.32 4.97
C ALA A 901 -14.44 3.23 4.65
N ARG A 902 -14.01 3.99 5.66
CA ARG A 902 -12.73 4.71 5.64
C ARG A 902 -12.04 4.62 7.00
N ALA A 903 -10.71 4.73 7.00
CA ALA A 903 -9.91 4.59 8.23
C ALA A 903 -10.10 5.76 9.20
N SER A 904 -10.29 6.96 8.66
CA SER A 904 -10.42 8.22 9.40
C SER A 904 -11.22 9.24 8.59
N LEU A 905 -11.57 10.39 9.19
CA LEU A 905 -12.32 11.45 8.48
C LEU A 905 -11.53 12.07 7.32
N ASP A 906 -10.19 12.01 7.36
CA ASP A 906 -9.30 12.62 6.36
C ASP A 906 -9.01 11.68 5.18
N GLU A 907 -9.44 10.42 5.25
CA GLU A 907 -9.16 9.38 4.25
C GLU A 907 -10.34 9.21 3.27
N PRO A 908 -10.08 8.80 2.01
CA PRO A 908 -11.13 8.49 1.06
C PRO A 908 -11.92 7.24 1.48
N PHE A 909 -13.17 7.16 1.04
CA PHE A 909 -13.95 5.93 1.16
C PHE A 909 -13.44 4.84 0.21
N GLU A 910 -13.35 3.62 0.73
CA GLU A 910 -13.15 2.42 -0.08
C GLU A 910 -14.33 2.18 -1.03
N VAL A 911 -14.17 1.27 -2.00
CA VAL A 911 -15.26 0.89 -2.90
C VAL A 911 -16.38 0.22 -2.10
N GLY A 912 -17.61 0.69 -2.29
CA GLY A 912 -18.80 0.13 -1.64
C GLY A 912 -18.99 -1.35 -1.82
N LEU A 913 -19.37 -2.03 -0.74
CA LEU A 913 -19.73 -3.44 -0.71
C LEU A 913 -21.21 -3.60 -0.39
N LEU A 914 -21.85 -4.62 -0.97
CA LEU A 914 -23.23 -4.98 -0.67
C LEU A 914 -23.34 -5.39 0.81
N VAL A 915 -24.37 -4.91 1.51
CA VAL A 915 -24.74 -5.40 2.85
C VAL A 915 -25.51 -6.71 2.67
N GLU A 916 -24.76 -7.78 2.38
CA GLU A 916 -25.30 -9.09 1.95
C GLU A 916 -26.35 -9.66 2.90
N GLU A 917 -26.19 -9.46 4.21
CA GLU A 917 -27.13 -10.01 5.20
C GLU A 917 -28.50 -9.34 5.21
N LEU A 918 -28.62 -8.14 4.59
CA LEU A 918 -29.88 -7.40 4.44
C LEU A 918 -30.40 -7.43 3.00
N ALA A 919 -29.60 -7.93 2.05
CA ALA A 919 -30.00 -8.08 0.65
C ALA A 919 -31.07 -9.16 0.50
N GLY A 920 -32.07 -8.89 -0.34
CA GLY A 920 -33.22 -9.78 -0.50
C GLY A 920 -34.10 -9.41 -1.68
N PRO A 921 -35.13 -10.21 -1.98
CA PRO A 921 -36.12 -9.81 -2.97
C PRO A 921 -36.78 -8.49 -2.56
N GLY A 922 -36.89 -7.55 -3.49
CA GLY A 922 -37.34 -6.18 -3.21
C GLY A 922 -36.20 -5.18 -3.05
N SER A 923 -36.53 -3.91 -2.89
CA SER A 923 -35.62 -2.80 -2.68
C SER A 923 -35.32 -2.58 -1.20
N GLN A 924 -34.06 -2.33 -0.88
CA GLN A 924 -33.57 -1.89 0.42
C GLN A 924 -32.86 -0.54 0.24
N ALA A 925 -33.43 0.52 0.81
CA ALA A 925 -33.03 1.90 0.55
C ALA A 925 -33.20 2.79 1.78
N GLU A 926 -32.78 4.07 1.66
CA GLU A 926 -33.01 5.12 2.67
C GLU A 926 -32.49 4.73 4.06
N ALA A 927 -31.18 4.45 4.16
CA ALA A 927 -30.56 4.00 5.40
C ALA A 927 -30.48 5.12 6.46
N GLY A 928 -30.60 4.73 7.74
CA GLY A 928 -30.28 5.52 8.93
C GLY A 928 -29.45 4.68 9.90
N ALA A 929 -28.43 5.28 10.54
CA ALA A 929 -27.50 4.56 11.42
C ALA A 929 -27.28 5.28 12.76
N THR A 930 -27.16 4.50 13.82
CA THR A 930 -26.77 4.98 15.17
C THR A 930 -25.28 5.27 15.26
N ALA A 931 -24.84 6.10 16.22
CA ALA A 931 -23.43 6.49 16.36
C ALA A 931 -22.50 5.31 16.71
N ASP A 932 -23.00 4.33 17.45
CA ASP A 932 -22.26 3.09 17.73
C ASP A 932 -22.32 2.10 16.57
N GLY A 933 -23.04 2.44 15.49
CA GLY A 933 -23.24 1.61 14.31
C GLY A 933 -23.96 0.29 14.58
N ARG A 934 -24.59 0.06 15.74
CA ARG A 934 -25.21 -1.25 16.07
C ARG A 934 -26.63 -1.40 15.57
N VAL A 935 -27.28 -0.30 15.23
CA VAL A 935 -28.64 -0.26 14.67
C VAL A 935 -28.60 0.42 13.32
N LEU A 936 -29.21 -0.25 12.33
CA LEU A 936 -29.48 0.30 11.01
C LEU A 936 -31.00 0.27 10.76
N THR A 937 -31.58 1.43 10.50
CA THR A 937 -32.97 1.58 10.01
C THR A 937 -32.92 1.77 8.51
N PHE A 938 -33.91 1.24 7.78
CA PHE A 938 -33.99 1.41 6.33
C PHE A 938 -35.41 1.08 5.85
N VAL A 939 -35.68 1.32 4.58
CA VAL A 939 -36.94 0.94 3.95
C VAL A 939 -36.76 -0.33 3.15
N SER A 940 -37.71 -1.25 3.30
CA SER A 940 -37.74 -2.51 2.56
C SER A 940 -39.12 -2.72 1.95
N ASP A 941 -39.18 -3.12 0.69
CA ASP A 941 -40.40 -3.62 0.05
C ASP A 941 -40.41 -5.16 -0.12
N ALA A 942 -39.62 -5.84 0.70
CA ALA A 942 -39.48 -7.28 0.64
C ALA A 942 -40.85 -7.99 0.68
N PRO A 943 -41.12 -8.97 -0.20
CA PRO A 943 -42.43 -9.59 -0.35
C PRO A 943 -43.06 -10.12 0.94
N GLU A 944 -42.23 -10.61 1.87
CA GLU A 944 -42.63 -11.10 3.18
C GLU A 944 -43.23 -10.03 4.10
N LEU A 945 -42.93 -8.74 3.87
CA LEU A 945 -43.47 -7.60 4.61
C LEU A 945 -44.85 -7.19 4.11
N GLY A 946 -45.31 -7.71 2.96
CA GLY A 946 -46.62 -7.38 2.40
C GLY A 946 -46.75 -5.94 1.88
N GLY A 947 -45.63 -5.26 1.62
CA GLY A 947 -45.55 -3.91 1.05
C GLY A 947 -44.28 -3.16 1.48
N ARG A 948 -44.05 -1.96 0.91
CA ARG A 948 -42.94 -1.06 1.30
C ARG A 948 -43.15 -0.56 2.73
N GLN A 949 -42.20 -0.86 3.63
CA GLN A 949 -42.27 -0.53 5.05
C GLN A 949 -40.90 -0.17 5.61
N MET A 950 -40.90 0.61 6.68
CA MET A 950 -39.71 0.92 7.45
C MET A 950 -39.37 -0.24 8.38
N VAL A 951 -38.11 -0.66 8.35
CA VAL A 951 -37.58 -1.80 9.08
C VAL A 951 -36.27 -1.42 9.77
N TYR A 952 -35.81 -2.29 10.66
CA TYR A 952 -34.50 -2.15 11.28
C TYR A 952 -33.80 -3.51 11.40
N ALA A 953 -32.48 -3.44 11.50
CA ALA A 953 -31.64 -4.57 11.86
C ALA A 953 -30.63 -4.16 12.94
N THR A 954 -30.26 -5.11 13.79
CA THR A 954 -29.36 -4.88 14.92
C THR A 954 -28.18 -5.85 14.87
N ARG A 955 -27.07 -5.46 15.50
CA ARG A 955 -25.87 -6.28 15.64
C ARG A 955 -25.21 -6.05 17.00
N ALA A 956 -24.44 -7.03 17.47
CA ALA A 956 -23.83 -6.99 18.80
C ALA A 956 -22.71 -5.94 18.90
N SER A 957 -21.94 -5.79 17.82
CA SER A 957 -20.94 -4.75 17.65
C SER A 957 -21.02 -4.18 16.24
N TRP A 958 -20.44 -3.00 16.04
CA TRP A 958 -20.45 -2.30 14.76
C TRP A 958 -19.64 -3.00 13.64
N LEU A 959 -18.91 -4.06 13.98
CA LEU A 959 -18.18 -4.91 13.03
C LEU A 959 -18.93 -6.21 12.69
N ASP A 960 -19.95 -6.55 13.46
CA ASP A 960 -20.74 -7.76 13.22
C ASP A 960 -21.68 -7.58 12.01
N ALA A 961 -22.10 -8.71 11.44
CA ALA A 961 -23.19 -8.73 10.48
C ALA A 961 -24.49 -8.34 11.17
N PHE A 962 -25.36 -7.64 10.46
CA PHE A 962 -26.71 -7.38 10.93
C PHE A 962 -27.51 -8.68 11.11
N GLY A 963 -28.35 -8.70 12.14
CA GLY A 963 -29.35 -9.73 12.34
C GLY A 963 -30.49 -9.65 11.32
N PRO A 964 -31.50 -10.52 11.45
CA PRO A 964 -32.65 -10.51 10.52
C PRO A 964 -33.38 -9.16 10.56
N ILE A 965 -33.96 -8.81 9.42
CA ILE A 965 -34.84 -7.64 9.25
C ILE A 965 -36.03 -7.75 10.21
N ARG A 966 -36.34 -6.66 10.92
CA ARG A 966 -37.46 -6.58 11.87
C ARG A 966 -38.32 -5.35 11.58
N GLU A 967 -39.62 -5.50 11.77
CA GLU A 967 -40.57 -4.38 11.73
C GLU A 967 -40.38 -3.47 12.94
N ILE A 968 -40.44 -2.15 12.73
CA ILE A 968 -40.41 -1.18 13.82
C ILE A 968 -41.76 -1.23 14.59
N PRO A 969 -41.75 -1.38 15.93
CA PRO A 969 -42.98 -1.53 16.71
C PRO A 969 -43.88 -0.28 16.64
N GLY A 970 -45.16 -0.43 16.27
CA GLY A 970 -46.16 0.65 16.37
C GLY A 970 -47.16 0.67 15.21
N ALA A 971 -48.45 0.89 15.52
CA ALA A 971 -49.53 0.88 14.54
C ALA A 971 -49.47 2.01 13.48
N PHE A 972 -48.59 2.99 13.66
CA PHE A 972 -48.44 4.16 12.78
C PHE A 972 -47.79 3.82 11.42
N LEU A 973 -47.12 2.67 11.33
CA LEU A 973 -46.36 2.22 10.16
C LEU A 973 -47.14 1.25 9.24
N ALA A 974 -48.38 0.90 9.60
CA ALA A 974 -49.20 -0.02 8.80
C ALA A 974 -49.79 0.68 7.57
N ALA A 975 -49.17 0.43 6.41
CA ALA A 975 -49.59 0.77 5.04
C ALA A 975 -49.62 2.27 4.65
N GLY A 976 -48.72 2.64 3.74
CA GLY A 976 -48.69 3.94 3.03
C GLY A 976 -47.45 4.11 2.16
N GLU A 977 -47.58 4.87 1.08
CA GLU A 977 -46.51 5.16 0.11
C GLU A 977 -45.45 6.12 0.67
N GLU A 978 -44.18 5.76 0.42
CA GLU A 978 -42.92 6.50 0.61
C GLU A 978 -42.62 6.90 2.07
N ALA A 979 -41.54 6.34 2.63
CA ALA A 979 -41.18 6.47 4.04
C ALA A 979 -39.67 6.64 4.23
N GLU A 980 -39.12 7.81 3.93
CA GLU A 980 -37.71 8.12 4.21
C GLU A 980 -37.44 8.04 5.72
N THR A 981 -36.27 7.56 6.10
CA THR A 981 -35.91 7.41 7.52
C THR A 981 -34.53 7.96 7.84
N THR A 982 -34.45 8.63 8.99
CA THR A 982 -33.18 8.83 9.69
C THR A 982 -33.36 8.57 11.19
N VAL A 983 -32.29 8.08 11.82
CA VAL A 983 -32.24 7.81 13.26
C VAL A 983 -31.22 8.74 13.90
N SER A 984 -31.53 9.28 15.07
CA SER A 984 -30.60 10.11 15.84
C SER A 984 -29.35 9.32 16.24
N ALA A 985 -28.25 10.05 16.46
CA ALA A 985 -26.97 9.47 16.88
C ALA A 985 -27.10 8.59 18.15
N ASP A 986 -27.99 8.96 19.09
CA ASP A 986 -28.25 8.20 20.32
C ASP A 986 -29.21 7.01 20.16
N GLY A 987 -29.83 6.86 19.00
CA GLY A 987 -30.80 5.80 18.70
C GLY A 987 -32.16 5.97 19.35
N CYS A 988 -32.44 7.15 19.93
CA CYS A 988 -33.65 7.38 20.72
C CYS A 988 -34.74 8.18 19.99
N GLU A 989 -34.44 8.68 18.80
CA GLU A 989 -35.34 9.46 17.98
C GLU A 989 -35.25 9.01 16.52
N ILE A 990 -36.39 8.95 15.85
CA ILE A 990 -36.50 8.58 14.44
C ILE A 990 -37.30 9.67 13.75
N LEU A 991 -36.81 10.16 12.61
CA LEU A 991 -37.60 10.97 11.69
C LEU A 991 -38.06 10.12 10.53
N ILE A 992 -39.32 10.31 10.14
CA ILE A 992 -39.96 9.61 9.04
C ILE A 992 -40.55 10.65 8.09
N GLY A 993 -40.04 10.72 6.87
CA GLY A 993 -40.64 11.50 5.79
C GLY A 993 -41.76 10.72 5.13
N ARG A 994 -43.01 11.19 5.20
CA ARG A 994 -44.18 10.55 4.56
C ARG A 994 -45.09 11.58 3.91
N SER A 995 -45.42 11.38 2.63
CA SER A 995 -46.36 12.25 1.90
C SER A 995 -46.03 13.75 2.01
N ARG A 996 -44.73 14.08 1.98
CA ARG A 996 -44.19 15.42 2.22
C ARG A 996 -44.56 15.97 3.61
N ALA A 997 -44.51 15.11 4.63
CA ALA A 997 -44.56 15.48 6.03
C ALA A 997 -43.52 14.72 6.82
N VAL A 998 -42.76 15.41 7.66
CA VAL A 998 -41.81 14.77 8.55
C VAL A 998 -42.50 14.49 9.88
N HIS A 999 -42.53 13.22 10.25
CA HIS A 999 -42.97 12.75 11.53
C HIS A 999 -41.76 12.45 12.40
N ARG A 1000 -41.81 12.85 13.66
CA ARG A 1000 -40.79 12.54 14.66
C ARG A 1000 -41.36 11.52 15.63
N LEU A 1001 -40.64 10.44 15.85
CA LEU A 1001 -40.97 9.39 16.80
C LEU A 1001 -39.91 9.36 17.91
N LEU A 1002 -40.36 9.38 19.16
CA LEU A 1002 -39.48 9.38 20.33
C LEU A 1002 -39.53 8.06 21.08
N TYR A 1003 -38.37 7.55 21.48
CA TYR A 1003 -38.28 6.40 22.37
C TYR A 1003 -38.82 6.74 23.76
N GLN A 1004 -39.83 5.97 24.19
CA GLN A 1004 -40.26 5.91 25.57
C GLN A 1004 -40.10 4.48 26.08
N PRO A 1005 -39.24 4.24 27.09
CA PRO A 1005 -39.21 2.96 27.78
C PRO A 1005 -40.52 2.79 28.55
N ARG A 1006 -41.14 1.60 28.43
CA ARG A 1006 -42.36 1.26 29.19
C ARG A 1006 -42.17 1.21 30.70
#